data_AF-A0A835TB96-F1
#
_entry.id   AF-A0A835TB96-F1
#
_cell.length_a   1.000
_cell.length_b   1.000
_cell.length_c   1.000
_cell.angle_alpha   90.00
_cell.angle_beta   90.00
_cell.angle_gamma   90.00
#
_symmetry.space_group_name_H-M   'P 1'
#
loop_
_entity.id
_entity.type
_entity.pdbx_description
1 polymer ?
#
loop_
_entity_poly.entity_id
_entity_poly.type
_entity_poly.pdbx_seq_one_letter_code
_entity_poly.pdbx_strand_id
1 'polypeptide(L)'
;MEQHDARRLRLLCLAASSGDGPSLDAALAHCGCSATSEVLISAAAAGRRAACERLLAEGCVVGADAACAAAEAGHLSLCSLLWSQRSRNCRFDEEVDADADIVRVAEAACFGGHAHVLEWLEDEAGLYDEAGRWGNEHRRQEIDEGLAAAAARGGHLLLMRRQLAKLAAPRHAGRTWGRLLCDVAVGCPLPVFRELAEKWRQLEPPQPGEATAAAGAREDGIALLLHALGSRTPYWQEKVELVLARRPDGPAALATITGDQKAPWLVDFTPFMWASAQPDFEQRLRYLVSENGTGAAAAGAAAVAAAGAGDVGALRFLLDECGVRLSVSCICDAAAGRHAVLEFLRGRGQLPSCSGRNGRTLDPSAAPVRVLAAAAMIPSRPTGPVNLASGLWSRVFERVAREGADFAALRYLHERLGAAVRLRPVAAAGSEEQLEWALGVAAGGAGAAAAQGPAPAAQPLLLAALEGGNLAAASHLHARGLAPVLPAADQVLGLFQNRPLDFMPGAFDAVRWLVEQRRAGAGSAAAVAGAAAVGGAAGEAAAGLADAEWKGLLGEVGLDGRLRGRFSENQVPPNANAVATADTFMLPYTIKREVADMRKKRKRAAAAAAAACAEKSGHTAEAEARAAHERKHERERERVEGVIAVRRLVVAYVEQRFREHVEWEEEMKENAHDGDGAALFYSSDDDYDDAFVGAIANPFF
;
A
#
# COMPACT_ATOMS: atom_id res chain seq x y z
N MET A 1 18.35 -4.74 -5.78
CA MET A 1 17.47 -5.44 -6.75
C MET A 1 16.22 -4.60 -7.07
N GLU A 2 15.68 -3.85 -6.09
CA GLU A 2 14.59 -2.85 -6.25
C GLU A 2 14.71 -1.90 -7.46
N GLN A 3 15.92 -1.42 -7.82
CA GLN A 3 16.06 -0.58 -9.01
C GLN A 3 15.77 -1.32 -10.32
N HIS A 4 15.93 -2.65 -10.32
CA HIS A 4 15.66 -3.48 -11.47
C HIS A 4 14.17 -3.77 -11.58
N ASP A 5 13.50 -4.12 -10.47
CA ASP A 5 12.06 -4.40 -10.48
C ASP A 5 11.23 -3.14 -10.72
N ALA A 6 11.62 -1.99 -10.15
CA ALA A 6 11.02 -0.70 -10.51
C ALA A 6 11.24 -0.32 -11.99
N ARG A 7 12.39 -0.69 -12.59
CA ARG A 7 12.63 -0.48 -14.03
C ARG A 7 11.78 -1.41 -14.90
N ARG A 8 11.56 -2.65 -14.46
CA ARG A 8 10.74 -3.63 -15.17
C ARG A 8 9.25 -3.30 -15.07
N LEU A 9 8.75 -2.92 -13.90
CA LEU A 9 7.40 -2.40 -13.72
C LEU A 9 7.19 -1.14 -14.58
N ARG A 10 8.16 -0.23 -14.60
CA ARG A 10 8.10 0.95 -15.49
C ARG A 10 8.05 0.56 -16.97
N LEU A 11 8.80 -0.46 -17.39
CA LEU A 11 8.72 -0.98 -18.76
C LEU A 11 7.33 -1.56 -19.05
N LEU A 12 6.76 -2.30 -18.11
CA LEU A 12 5.42 -2.87 -18.24
C LEU A 12 4.34 -1.77 -18.31
N CYS A 13 4.41 -0.74 -17.47
CA CYS A 13 3.55 0.45 -17.56
C CYS A 13 3.70 1.18 -18.92
N LEU A 14 4.93 1.31 -19.43
CA LEU A 14 5.17 1.89 -20.76
C LEU A 14 4.58 1.03 -21.88
N ALA A 15 4.71 -0.29 -21.82
CA ALA A 15 4.12 -1.21 -22.78
C ALA A 15 2.58 -1.11 -22.74
N ALA A 16 1.99 -1.13 -21.53
CA ALA A 16 0.55 -1.04 -21.33
C ALA A 16 -0.03 0.30 -21.82
N SER A 17 0.70 1.42 -21.60
CA SER A 17 0.29 2.74 -22.09
C SER A 17 0.55 2.97 -23.59
N SER A 18 1.47 2.23 -24.20
CA SER A 18 1.77 2.33 -25.64
C SER A 18 0.58 1.94 -26.52
N GLY A 19 -0.24 0.99 -26.05
CA GLY A 19 -1.35 0.41 -26.80
C GLY A 19 -0.94 -0.63 -27.84
N ASP A 20 0.35 -0.98 -27.92
CA ASP A 20 0.83 -2.07 -28.75
C ASP A 20 0.63 -3.40 -28.01
N GLY A 21 -0.41 -4.14 -28.39
CA GLY A 21 -0.75 -5.45 -27.81
C GLY A 21 0.44 -6.40 -27.77
N PRO A 22 1.14 -6.63 -28.90
CA PRO A 22 2.34 -7.47 -28.92
C PRO A 22 3.44 -7.02 -27.96
N SER A 23 3.70 -5.71 -27.81
CA SER A 23 4.67 -5.22 -26.82
C SER A 23 4.20 -5.45 -25.38
N LEU A 24 2.90 -5.32 -25.11
CA LEU A 24 2.35 -5.63 -23.79
C LEU A 24 2.42 -7.12 -23.49
N ASP A 25 2.07 -7.98 -24.45
CA ASP A 25 2.15 -9.43 -24.29
C ASP A 25 3.60 -9.88 -24.10
N ALA A 26 4.54 -9.34 -24.89
CA ALA A 26 5.96 -9.58 -24.71
C ALA A 26 6.48 -9.05 -23.35
N ALA A 27 6.00 -7.89 -22.91
CA ALA A 27 6.35 -7.37 -21.60
C ALA A 27 5.79 -8.26 -20.49
N LEU A 28 4.52 -8.66 -20.53
CA LEU A 28 3.93 -9.58 -19.56
C LEU A 28 4.66 -10.92 -19.52
N ALA A 29 5.03 -11.48 -20.69
CA ALA A 29 5.74 -12.75 -20.79
C ALA A 29 7.18 -12.69 -20.26
N HIS A 30 7.87 -11.54 -20.39
CA HIS A 30 9.33 -11.47 -20.15
C HIS A 30 9.76 -10.49 -19.04
N CYS A 31 8.87 -9.65 -18.50
CA CYS A 31 9.27 -8.59 -17.57
C CYS A 31 9.46 -9.03 -16.12
N GLY A 32 9.25 -10.27 -15.73
CA GLY A 32 9.38 -10.69 -14.32
C GLY A 32 8.42 -10.05 -13.32
N CYS A 33 7.53 -9.12 -13.74
CA CYS A 33 6.56 -8.42 -12.88
C CYS A 33 5.11 -8.91 -13.12
N SER A 34 4.36 -9.16 -12.04
CA SER A 34 2.92 -9.46 -12.12
C SER A 34 2.12 -8.27 -12.64
N ALA A 35 0.94 -8.51 -13.20
CA ALA A 35 0.01 -7.46 -13.60
C ALA A 35 -0.55 -6.76 -12.35
N THR A 36 0.10 -5.67 -11.93
CA THR A 36 -0.30 -4.88 -10.75
C THR A 36 -1.33 -3.82 -11.11
N SER A 37 -2.00 -3.28 -10.08
CA SER A 37 -2.93 -2.15 -10.21
C SER A 37 -2.29 -0.96 -10.92
N GLU A 38 -0.99 -0.71 -10.73
CA GLU A 38 -0.27 0.40 -11.38
C GLU A 38 -0.22 0.28 -12.91
N VAL A 39 -0.03 -0.93 -13.42
CA VAL A 39 -0.01 -1.20 -14.87
C VAL A 39 -1.38 -0.93 -15.46
N LEU A 40 -2.43 -1.34 -14.75
CA LEU A 40 -3.82 -1.07 -15.14
C LEU A 40 -4.14 0.43 -15.07
N ILE A 41 -3.69 1.15 -14.03
CA ILE A 41 -3.81 2.61 -13.92
C ILE A 41 -3.12 3.29 -15.11
N SER A 42 -1.91 2.85 -15.47
CA SER A 42 -1.15 3.40 -16.60
C SER A 42 -1.84 3.17 -17.94
N ALA A 43 -2.35 1.97 -18.18
CA ALA A 43 -3.14 1.64 -19.38
C ALA A 43 -4.45 2.45 -19.44
N ALA A 44 -5.11 2.59 -18.29
CA ALA A 44 -6.37 3.32 -18.14
C ALA A 44 -6.19 4.82 -18.41
N ALA A 45 -5.16 5.45 -17.83
CA ALA A 45 -4.78 6.83 -18.11
C ALA A 45 -4.50 7.07 -19.60
N ALA A 46 -3.84 6.11 -20.26
CA ALA A 46 -3.49 6.17 -21.67
C ALA A 46 -4.65 5.82 -22.62
N GLY A 47 -5.81 5.42 -22.10
CA GLY A 47 -6.98 5.11 -22.93
C GLY A 47 -6.89 3.78 -23.67
N ARG A 48 -6.00 2.87 -23.25
CA ARG A 48 -5.69 1.64 -23.98
C ARG A 48 -6.65 0.53 -23.61
N ARG A 49 -7.85 0.57 -24.19
CA ARG A 49 -8.92 -0.41 -23.90
C ARG A 49 -8.48 -1.87 -24.01
N ALA A 50 -7.83 -2.23 -25.11
CA ALA A 50 -7.36 -3.60 -25.33
C ALA A 50 -6.33 -4.03 -24.27
N ALA A 51 -5.43 -3.13 -23.87
CA ALA A 51 -4.47 -3.39 -22.80
C ALA A 51 -5.17 -3.59 -21.45
N CYS A 52 -6.13 -2.74 -21.10
CA CYS A 52 -6.92 -2.94 -19.87
C CYS A 52 -7.68 -4.26 -19.90
N GLU A 53 -8.37 -4.60 -20.99
CA GLU A 53 -9.09 -5.87 -21.13
C GLU A 53 -8.14 -7.08 -20.98
N ARG A 54 -6.94 -7.00 -21.56
CA ARG A 54 -5.89 -8.02 -21.41
C ARG A 54 -5.42 -8.15 -19.96
N LEU A 55 -5.12 -7.04 -19.29
CA LEU A 55 -4.69 -7.02 -17.89
C LEU A 55 -5.77 -7.55 -16.93
N LEU A 56 -7.05 -7.24 -17.22
CA LEU A 56 -8.18 -7.79 -16.48
C LEU A 56 -8.34 -9.31 -16.68
N ALA A 57 -8.07 -9.80 -17.89
CA ALA A 57 -8.06 -11.23 -18.18
C ALA A 57 -6.91 -11.95 -17.45
N GLU A 58 -5.77 -11.27 -17.26
CA GLU A 58 -4.64 -11.72 -16.42
C GLU A 58 -4.93 -11.65 -14.91
N GLY A 59 -6.16 -11.30 -14.50
CA GLY A 59 -6.57 -11.28 -13.09
C GLY A 59 -6.15 -10.02 -12.32
N CYS A 60 -5.75 -8.95 -12.99
CA CYS A 60 -5.42 -7.68 -12.33
C CYS A 60 -6.64 -7.14 -11.54
N VAL A 61 -6.42 -6.79 -10.28
CA VAL A 61 -7.47 -6.26 -9.39
C VAL A 61 -7.89 -4.86 -9.84
N VAL A 62 -9.21 -4.63 -9.93
CA VAL A 62 -9.78 -3.34 -10.36
C VAL A 62 -9.99 -2.42 -9.16
N GLY A 63 -9.00 -1.56 -8.89
CA GLY A 63 -9.11 -0.46 -7.94
C GLY A 63 -9.93 0.72 -8.50
N ALA A 64 -10.44 1.58 -7.61
CA ALA A 64 -11.07 2.85 -8.00
C ALA A 64 -10.09 3.77 -8.73
N ASP A 65 -8.78 3.67 -8.42
CA ASP A 65 -7.75 4.52 -8.99
C ASP A 65 -7.58 4.34 -10.51
N ALA A 66 -7.79 3.13 -11.04
CA ALA A 66 -7.77 2.91 -12.50
C ALA A 66 -8.96 3.60 -13.18
N ALA A 67 -10.13 3.59 -12.55
CA ALA A 67 -11.30 4.32 -13.04
C ALA A 67 -11.10 5.83 -12.92
N CYS A 68 -10.52 6.32 -11.82
CA CYS A 68 -10.14 7.73 -11.66
C CYS A 68 -9.17 8.17 -12.76
N ALA A 69 -8.14 7.37 -13.06
CA ALA A 69 -7.17 7.70 -14.11
C ALA A 69 -7.80 7.72 -15.51
N ALA A 70 -8.69 6.77 -15.82
CA ALA A 70 -9.46 6.80 -17.06
C ALA A 70 -10.40 8.02 -17.14
N ALA A 71 -11.02 8.39 -16.01
CA ALA A 71 -11.95 9.52 -15.93
C ALA A 71 -11.24 10.86 -16.07
N GLU A 72 -10.09 11.02 -15.40
CA GLU A 72 -9.20 12.19 -15.51
C GLU A 72 -8.67 12.37 -16.93
N ALA A 73 -8.50 11.28 -17.68
CA ALA A 73 -8.08 11.34 -19.08
C ALA A 73 -9.26 11.31 -20.10
N GLY A 74 -10.50 11.20 -19.62
CA GLY A 74 -11.71 11.33 -20.44
C GLY A 74 -12.14 10.08 -21.21
N HIS A 75 -11.60 8.92 -20.86
CA HIS A 75 -11.85 7.66 -21.54
C HIS A 75 -13.15 7.01 -21.05
N LEU A 76 -14.30 7.56 -21.46
CA LEU A 76 -15.63 7.11 -21.03
C LEU A 76 -15.85 5.59 -21.19
N SER A 77 -15.43 5.02 -22.32
CA SER A 77 -15.60 3.59 -22.59
C SER A 77 -14.83 2.71 -21.61
N LEU A 78 -13.66 3.17 -21.16
CA LEU A 78 -12.87 2.51 -20.13
C LEU A 78 -13.43 2.74 -18.73
N CYS A 79 -13.94 3.94 -18.43
CA CYS A 79 -14.63 4.20 -17.16
C CYS A 79 -15.82 3.25 -17.00
N SER A 80 -16.64 3.10 -18.04
CA SER A 80 -17.77 2.17 -18.04
C SER A 80 -17.34 0.72 -17.89
N LEU A 81 -16.30 0.28 -18.60
CA LEU A 81 -15.74 -1.06 -18.46
C LEU A 81 -15.26 -1.32 -17.04
N LEU A 82 -14.35 -0.48 -16.53
CA LEU A 82 -13.73 -0.63 -15.21
C LEU A 82 -14.77 -0.53 -14.09
N TRP A 83 -15.72 0.40 -14.21
CA TRP A 83 -16.81 0.53 -13.25
C TRP A 83 -17.71 -0.71 -13.26
N SER A 84 -18.10 -1.21 -14.44
CA SER A 84 -18.91 -2.42 -14.54
C SER A 84 -18.20 -3.66 -13.96
N GLN A 85 -16.89 -3.78 -14.19
CA GLN A 85 -16.09 -4.87 -13.64
C GLN A 85 -15.90 -4.71 -12.13
N ARG A 86 -15.67 -3.49 -11.64
CA ARG A 86 -15.67 -3.18 -10.21
C ARG A 86 -17.00 -3.55 -9.58
N SER A 87 -18.14 -3.11 -10.11
CA SER A 87 -19.46 -3.47 -9.58
C SER A 87 -19.76 -4.97 -9.61
N ARG A 88 -19.20 -5.72 -10.57
CA ARG A 88 -19.30 -7.19 -10.63
C ARG A 88 -18.40 -7.88 -9.60
N ASN A 89 -17.21 -7.34 -9.38
CA ASN A 89 -16.21 -7.86 -8.44
C ASN A 89 -16.50 -7.44 -7.00
N CYS A 90 -17.16 -6.30 -6.80
CA CYS A 90 -17.79 -5.84 -5.55
C CYS A 90 -19.01 -6.71 -5.24
N ARG A 91 -18.81 -8.02 -5.07
CA ARG A 91 -19.85 -8.93 -4.59
C ARG A 91 -20.08 -8.69 -3.10
N PHE A 92 -20.88 -7.68 -2.76
CA PHE A 92 -21.64 -7.56 -1.51
C PHE A 92 -20.86 -7.69 -0.17
N ASP A 93 -19.53 -7.59 -0.20
CA ASP A 93 -18.63 -7.82 0.96
C ASP A 93 -17.78 -6.59 1.32
N GLU A 94 -17.81 -5.52 0.53
CA GLU A 94 -17.16 -4.26 0.89
C GLU A 94 -18.22 -3.15 0.80
N GLU A 95 -19.08 -3.08 1.82
CA GLU A 95 -20.01 -1.94 2.02
C GLU A 95 -19.27 -0.66 2.44
N VAL A 96 -17.93 -0.69 2.49
CA VAL A 96 -17.11 0.48 2.74
C VAL A 96 -16.73 1.08 1.38
N ASP A 97 -17.34 2.24 1.10
CA ASP A 97 -16.88 3.26 0.15
C ASP A 97 -17.13 3.11 -1.36
N ALA A 98 -18.00 2.22 -1.84
CA ALA A 98 -18.43 2.25 -3.25
C ALA A 98 -19.00 3.64 -3.68
N ASP A 99 -19.68 4.33 -2.76
CA ASP A 99 -20.19 5.69 -2.97
C ASP A 99 -19.09 6.77 -2.85
N ALA A 100 -18.07 6.55 -2.03
CA ALA A 100 -16.92 7.44 -2.00
C ALA A 100 -16.09 7.28 -3.29
N ASP A 101 -16.00 6.07 -3.84
CA ASP A 101 -15.31 5.79 -5.09
C ASP A 101 -15.99 6.44 -6.28
N ILE A 102 -17.32 6.37 -6.41
CA ILE A 102 -18.00 7.01 -7.55
C ILE A 102 -17.83 8.53 -7.51
N VAL A 103 -17.84 9.11 -6.31
CA VAL A 103 -17.56 10.54 -6.11
C VAL A 103 -16.11 10.85 -6.48
N ARG A 104 -15.12 10.02 -6.08
CA ARG A 104 -13.72 10.20 -6.49
C ARG A 104 -13.53 10.12 -8.01
N VAL A 105 -14.20 9.20 -8.70
CA VAL A 105 -14.15 9.08 -10.16
C VAL A 105 -14.80 10.32 -10.82
N ALA A 106 -15.89 10.83 -10.27
CA ALA A 106 -16.53 12.05 -10.73
C ALA A 106 -15.67 13.30 -10.50
N GLU A 107 -15.00 13.40 -9.35
CA GLU A 107 -14.01 14.44 -9.08
C GLU A 107 -12.84 14.37 -10.06
N ALA A 108 -12.34 13.18 -10.38
CA ALA A 108 -11.30 12.97 -11.38
C ALA A 108 -11.75 13.42 -12.79
N ALA A 109 -12.97 13.06 -13.21
CA ALA A 109 -13.55 13.55 -14.46
C ALA A 109 -13.66 15.08 -14.50
N CYS A 110 -14.07 15.69 -13.38
CA CYS A 110 -14.12 17.14 -13.24
C CYS A 110 -12.73 17.78 -13.32
N PHE A 111 -11.74 17.20 -12.64
CA PHE A 111 -10.36 17.65 -12.66
C PHE A 111 -9.73 17.57 -14.05
N GLY A 112 -10.07 16.56 -14.85
CA GLY A 112 -9.65 16.44 -16.26
C GLY A 112 -10.53 17.23 -17.26
N GLY A 113 -11.66 17.77 -16.80
CA GLY A 113 -12.56 18.59 -17.63
C GLY A 113 -13.47 17.80 -18.55
N HIS A 114 -13.72 16.53 -18.24
CA HIS A 114 -14.43 15.60 -19.09
C HIS A 114 -15.93 15.56 -18.76
N ALA A 115 -16.65 16.58 -19.22
CA ALA A 115 -18.08 16.75 -18.96
C ALA A 115 -18.94 15.54 -19.38
N HIS A 116 -18.56 14.83 -20.45
CA HIS A 116 -19.24 13.63 -20.94
C HIS A 116 -19.08 12.43 -20.02
N VAL A 117 -17.93 12.29 -19.35
CA VAL A 117 -17.73 11.25 -18.32
C VAL A 117 -18.57 11.57 -17.10
N LEU A 118 -18.62 12.84 -16.70
CA LEU A 118 -19.46 13.26 -15.60
C LEU A 118 -20.95 13.05 -15.89
N GLU A 119 -21.43 13.40 -17.09
CA GLU A 119 -22.82 13.14 -17.51
C GLU A 119 -23.16 11.65 -17.42
N TRP A 120 -22.28 10.77 -17.89
CA TRP A 120 -22.46 9.33 -17.73
C TRP A 120 -22.52 8.89 -16.26
N LEU A 121 -21.69 9.48 -15.38
CA LEU A 121 -21.74 9.18 -13.94
C LEU A 121 -23.04 9.66 -13.28
N GLU A 122 -23.52 10.85 -13.68
CA GLU A 122 -24.77 11.46 -13.22
C GLU A 122 -25.99 10.63 -13.66
N ASP A 123 -26.00 10.15 -14.91
CA ASP A 123 -27.18 9.54 -15.54
C ASP A 123 -27.22 8.00 -15.43
N GLU A 124 -26.08 7.31 -15.56
CA GLU A 124 -26.02 5.84 -15.71
C GLU A 124 -25.32 5.14 -14.55
N ALA A 125 -24.27 5.71 -13.99
CA ALA A 125 -23.48 5.05 -12.94
C ALA A 125 -24.04 5.24 -11.52
N GLY A 126 -24.99 6.17 -11.34
CA GLY A 126 -25.71 6.36 -10.08
C GLY A 126 -25.04 7.32 -9.09
N LEU A 127 -24.32 8.34 -9.56
CA LEU A 127 -23.58 9.30 -8.69
C LEU A 127 -24.45 9.91 -7.57
N TYR A 128 -25.73 10.17 -7.84
CA TYR A 128 -26.65 10.74 -6.86
C TYR A 128 -27.65 9.75 -6.27
N ASP A 129 -27.51 8.44 -6.55
CA ASP A 129 -28.50 7.45 -6.17
C ASP A 129 -28.73 7.41 -4.65
N GLU A 130 -27.67 7.51 -3.85
CA GLU A 130 -27.79 7.57 -2.39
C GLU A 130 -28.43 8.87 -1.90
N ALA A 131 -27.97 10.01 -2.41
CA ALA A 131 -28.54 11.30 -2.04
C ALA A 131 -30.05 11.33 -2.37
N GLY A 132 -30.45 10.74 -3.50
CA GLY A 132 -31.84 10.57 -3.89
C GLY A 132 -32.60 9.57 -3.00
N ARG A 133 -32.02 8.39 -2.71
CA ARG A 133 -32.63 7.35 -1.86
C ARG A 133 -32.99 7.84 -0.47
N TRP A 134 -32.17 8.72 0.10
CA TRP A 134 -32.34 9.22 1.47
C TRP A 134 -32.90 10.65 1.54
N GLY A 135 -33.22 11.28 0.39
CA GLY A 135 -33.67 12.68 0.32
C GLY A 135 -32.64 13.67 0.90
N ASN A 136 -31.35 13.32 0.81
CA ASN A 136 -30.27 14.06 1.45
C ASN A 136 -29.75 15.16 0.52
N GLU A 137 -30.53 16.24 0.39
CA GLU A 137 -30.19 17.43 -0.39
C GLU A 137 -28.81 17.99 0.02
N HIS A 138 -28.46 17.89 1.31
CA HIS A 138 -27.17 18.31 1.81
C HIS A 138 -26.02 17.51 1.20
N ARG A 139 -26.14 16.18 1.14
CA ARG A 139 -25.13 15.32 0.49
C ARG A 139 -25.00 15.59 -1.01
N ARG A 140 -26.11 15.90 -1.70
CA ARG A 140 -26.07 16.33 -3.11
C ARG A 140 -25.28 17.63 -3.27
N GLN A 141 -25.50 18.60 -2.39
CA GLN A 141 -24.75 19.86 -2.38
C GLN A 141 -23.27 19.64 -2.11
N GLU A 142 -22.91 18.79 -1.14
CA GLU A 142 -21.51 18.44 -0.86
C GLU A 142 -20.81 17.81 -2.07
N ILE A 143 -21.50 16.91 -2.79
CA ILE A 143 -20.98 16.33 -4.04
C ILE A 143 -20.79 17.42 -5.09
N ASP A 144 -21.81 18.23 -5.37
CA ASP A 144 -21.72 19.30 -6.37
C ASP A 144 -20.62 20.34 -6.05
N GLU A 145 -20.41 20.61 -4.77
CA GLU A 145 -19.32 21.46 -4.26
C GLU A 145 -17.94 20.84 -4.53
N GLY A 146 -17.77 19.55 -4.23
CA GLY A 146 -16.55 18.80 -4.52
C GLY A 146 -16.24 18.75 -6.02
N LEU A 147 -17.25 18.52 -6.86
CA LEU A 147 -17.12 18.52 -8.31
C LEU A 147 -16.74 19.90 -8.87
N ALA A 148 -17.36 20.98 -8.37
CA ALA A 148 -17.00 22.34 -8.75
C ALA A 148 -15.55 22.66 -8.36
N ALA A 149 -15.12 22.25 -7.16
CA ALA A 149 -13.78 22.46 -6.65
C ALA A 149 -12.74 21.66 -7.47
N ALA A 150 -13.02 20.39 -7.79
CA ALA A 150 -12.17 19.57 -8.66
C ALA A 150 -12.01 20.19 -10.06
N ALA A 151 -13.11 20.64 -10.68
CA ALA A 151 -13.08 21.33 -11.97
C ALA A 151 -12.30 22.65 -11.92
N ALA A 152 -12.42 23.40 -10.81
CA ALA A 152 -11.64 24.61 -10.58
C ALA A 152 -10.14 24.32 -10.48
N ARG A 153 -9.77 23.26 -9.73
CA ARG A 153 -8.39 22.79 -9.54
C ARG A 153 -7.75 22.34 -10.86
N GLY A 154 -8.52 21.72 -11.75
CA GLY A 154 -8.12 21.38 -13.12
C GLY A 154 -8.08 22.56 -14.10
N GLY A 155 -8.69 23.69 -13.74
CA GLY A 155 -8.79 24.88 -14.61
C GLY A 155 -9.93 24.83 -15.63
N HIS A 156 -10.88 23.92 -15.48
CA HIS A 156 -11.99 23.70 -16.42
C HIS A 156 -13.18 24.62 -16.11
N LEU A 157 -13.07 25.87 -16.57
CA LEU A 157 -14.00 26.95 -16.24
C LEU A 157 -15.46 26.69 -16.59
N LEU A 158 -15.73 26.07 -17.74
CA LEU A 158 -17.11 25.78 -18.17
C LEU A 158 -17.75 24.72 -17.27
N LEU A 159 -17.01 23.67 -16.94
CA LEU A 159 -17.48 22.60 -16.07
C LEU A 159 -17.66 23.10 -14.64
N MET A 160 -16.71 23.87 -14.12
CA MET A 160 -16.83 24.56 -12.83
C MET A 160 -18.10 25.44 -12.80
N ARG A 161 -18.32 26.28 -13.81
CA ARG A 161 -19.51 27.15 -13.88
C ARG A 161 -20.82 26.35 -13.98
N ARG A 162 -20.83 25.23 -14.70
CA ARG A 162 -21.98 24.30 -14.75
C ARG A 162 -22.31 23.79 -13.35
N GLN A 163 -21.31 23.34 -12.58
CA GLN A 163 -21.55 22.81 -11.23
C GLN A 163 -21.94 23.93 -10.25
N LEU A 164 -21.29 25.09 -10.31
CA LEU A 164 -21.67 26.25 -9.48
C LEU A 164 -23.10 26.73 -9.75
N ALA A 165 -23.64 26.54 -10.96
CA ALA A 165 -25.04 26.88 -11.27
C ALA A 165 -26.05 25.91 -10.63
N LYS A 166 -25.63 24.69 -10.28
CA LYS A 166 -26.46 23.73 -9.54
C LYS A 166 -26.49 24.04 -8.03
N LEU A 167 -25.43 24.66 -7.51
CA LEU A 167 -25.36 25.04 -6.11
C LEU A 167 -26.37 26.16 -5.80
N ALA A 168 -27.16 25.96 -4.76
CA ALA A 168 -27.98 27.02 -4.20
C ALA A 168 -27.07 28.19 -3.77
N ALA A 169 -27.51 29.43 -3.97
CA ALA A 169 -26.72 30.61 -3.62
C ALA A 169 -26.20 30.49 -2.16
N PRO A 170 -24.88 30.52 -1.95
CA PRO A 170 -24.32 30.37 -0.62
C PRO A 170 -24.86 31.46 0.29
N ARG A 171 -25.49 31.06 1.39
CA ARG A 171 -25.99 32.00 2.41
C ARG A 171 -24.88 32.41 3.39
N HIS A 172 -23.83 31.61 3.52
CA HIS A 172 -22.72 31.83 4.44
C HIS A 172 -21.37 31.45 3.83
N ALA A 173 -20.31 32.15 4.21
CA ALA A 173 -18.92 31.75 3.93
C ALA A 173 -18.55 30.54 4.82
N GLY A 174 -18.96 29.33 4.42
CA GLY A 174 -18.59 28.09 5.09
C GLY A 174 -17.22 27.56 4.64
N ARG A 175 -16.70 26.55 5.37
CA ARG A 175 -15.44 25.84 5.04
C ARG A 175 -15.37 25.40 3.57
N THR A 176 -16.50 25.02 2.97
CA THR A 176 -16.52 24.55 1.59
C THR A 176 -16.24 25.64 0.56
N TRP A 177 -16.67 26.87 0.80
CA TRP A 177 -16.33 28.00 -0.08
C TRP A 177 -14.86 28.39 0.04
N GLY A 178 -14.26 28.24 1.23
CA GLY A 178 -12.82 28.38 1.42
C GLY A 178 -12.04 27.36 0.58
N ARG A 179 -12.47 26.09 0.60
CA ARG A 179 -11.89 25.02 -0.24
C ARG A 179 -12.03 25.29 -1.73
N LEU A 180 -13.23 25.65 -2.20
CA LEU A 180 -13.47 26.02 -3.59
C LEU A 180 -12.56 27.18 -4.03
N LEU A 181 -12.43 28.23 -3.20
CA LEU A 181 -11.59 29.37 -3.53
C LEU A 181 -10.10 29.01 -3.60
N CYS A 182 -9.65 28.10 -2.73
CA CYS A 182 -8.31 27.51 -2.80
C CYS A 182 -8.09 26.76 -4.11
N ASP A 183 -9.04 25.93 -4.54
CA ASP A 183 -8.95 25.18 -5.80
C ASP A 183 -9.00 26.09 -7.03
N VAL A 184 -9.81 27.15 -7.00
CA VAL A 184 -9.81 28.22 -8.01
C VAL A 184 -8.45 28.94 -8.05
N ALA A 185 -7.84 29.21 -6.89
CA ALA A 185 -6.52 29.82 -6.83
C ALA A 185 -5.45 28.93 -7.50
N VAL A 186 -5.55 27.60 -7.38
CA VAL A 186 -4.62 26.66 -8.03
C VAL A 186 -4.82 26.61 -9.55
N GLY A 187 -6.03 26.34 -10.02
CA GLY A 187 -6.25 25.94 -11.42
C GLY A 187 -6.81 27.03 -12.35
N CYS A 188 -7.55 28.01 -11.83
CA CYS A 188 -8.28 28.96 -12.66
C CYS A 188 -7.47 30.23 -13.00
N PRO A 189 -7.70 30.89 -14.15
CA PRO A 189 -7.09 32.18 -14.48
C PRO A 189 -7.46 33.31 -13.50
N LEU A 190 -6.58 34.32 -13.41
CA LEU A 190 -6.72 35.47 -12.51
C LEU A 190 -8.10 36.19 -12.57
N PRO A 191 -8.74 36.42 -13.73
CA PRO A 191 -10.04 37.09 -13.78
C PRO A 191 -11.14 36.32 -13.04
N VAL A 192 -11.15 34.99 -13.16
CA VAL A 192 -12.12 34.11 -12.48
C VAL A 192 -11.86 34.09 -10.99
N PHE A 193 -10.59 33.98 -10.59
CA PHE A 193 -10.20 34.06 -9.20
C PHE A 193 -10.64 35.38 -8.56
N ARG A 194 -10.43 36.51 -9.24
CA ARG A 194 -10.85 37.84 -8.77
C ARG A 194 -12.37 37.92 -8.61
N GLU A 195 -13.13 37.47 -9.60
CA GLU A 195 -14.60 37.45 -9.58
C GLU A 195 -15.12 36.67 -8.36
N LEU A 196 -14.66 35.43 -8.19
CA LEU A 196 -15.11 34.57 -7.09
C LEU A 196 -14.62 35.05 -5.73
N ALA A 197 -13.41 35.59 -5.64
CA ALA A 197 -12.89 36.17 -4.41
C ALA A 197 -13.66 37.45 -4.01
N GLU A 198 -14.22 38.21 -4.96
CA GLU A 198 -15.11 39.34 -4.67
C GLU A 198 -16.47 38.88 -4.16
N LYS A 199 -17.06 37.85 -4.78
CA LYS A 199 -18.30 37.24 -4.30
C LYS A 199 -18.14 36.65 -2.91
N TRP A 200 -17.03 35.98 -2.64
CA TRP A 200 -16.71 35.44 -1.32
C TRP A 200 -16.66 36.53 -0.24
N ARG A 201 -16.21 37.75 -0.57
CA ARG A 201 -16.22 38.90 0.36
C ARG A 201 -17.64 39.38 0.69
N GLN A 202 -18.56 39.26 -0.27
CA GLN A 202 -19.95 39.70 -0.11
C GLN A 202 -20.77 38.71 0.72
N LEU A 203 -20.28 37.48 0.92
CA LEU A 203 -20.86 36.53 1.86
C LEU A 203 -20.64 37.02 3.28
N GLU A 204 -21.71 37.07 4.08
CA GLU A 204 -21.69 37.66 5.41
C GLU A 204 -20.54 37.08 6.26
N PRO A 205 -19.69 37.93 6.87
CA PRO A 205 -18.75 37.44 7.85
C PRO A 205 -19.52 36.84 9.04
N PRO A 206 -18.98 35.80 9.68
CA PRO A 206 -19.57 35.24 10.90
C PRO A 206 -19.76 36.34 11.96
N GLN A 207 -20.87 36.28 12.70
CA GLN A 207 -21.30 37.36 13.58
C GLN A 207 -20.24 37.72 14.64
N PRO A 208 -20.10 39.00 15.01
CA PRO A 208 -19.14 39.44 16.02
C PRO A 208 -19.47 38.85 17.39
N GLY A 209 -18.67 37.86 17.81
CA GLY A 209 -18.84 37.11 19.06
C GLY A 209 -18.10 35.77 19.09
N GLU A 210 -17.70 35.25 17.92
CA GLU A 210 -17.04 33.95 17.79
C GLU A 210 -15.52 34.10 17.59
N ALA A 211 -14.75 34.04 18.67
CA ALA A 211 -13.28 34.03 18.59
C ALA A 211 -12.73 32.88 17.71
N THR A 212 -13.48 31.79 17.61
CA THR A 212 -13.23 30.64 16.72
C THR A 212 -13.33 30.99 15.24
N ALA A 213 -14.20 31.94 14.87
CA ALA A 213 -14.39 32.35 13.49
C ALA A 213 -13.24 33.23 12.97
N ALA A 214 -12.65 34.05 13.84
CA ALA A 214 -11.44 34.82 13.52
C ALA A 214 -10.20 33.92 13.31
N ALA A 215 -10.11 32.81 14.06
CA ALA A 215 -9.09 31.80 13.85
C ALA A 215 -9.30 31.10 12.48
N GLY A 216 -10.50 30.58 12.20
CA GLY A 216 -10.79 29.93 10.90
C GLY A 216 -10.55 30.83 9.68
N ALA A 217 -10.92 32.11 9.77
CA ALA A 217 -10.66 33.08 8.69
C ALA A 217 -9.16 33.35 8.44
N ARG A 218 -8.32 33.19 9.48
CA ARG A 218 -6.85 33.29 9.36
C ARG A 218 -6.27 32.03 8.71
N GLU A 219 -6.81 30.86 9.04
CA GLU A 219 -6.44 29.56 8.47
C GLU A 219 -6.77 29.48 6.98
N ASP A 220 -7.99 29.87 6.61
CA ASP A 220 -8.43 29.96 5.21
C ASP A 220 -7.56 30.92 4.38
N GLY A 221 -7.11 32.03 4.98
CA GLY A 221 -6.20 32.98 4.34
C GLY A 221 -4.82 32.40 4.02
N ILE A 222 -4.28 31.57 4.92
CA ILE A 222 -2.98 30.89 4.73
C ILE A 222 -3.12 29.78 3.71
N ALA A 223 -4.18 28.98 3.80
CA ALA A 223 -4.49 27.95 2.81
C ALA A 223 -4.59 28.59 1.41
N LEU A 224 -5.33 29.69 1.28
CA LEU A 224 -5.49 30.40 0.02
C LEU A 224 -4.16 30.96 -0.52
N LEU A 225 -3.31 31.51 0.35
CA LEU A 225 -1.98 31.97 -0.03
C LEU A 225 -1.11 30.83 -0.58
N LEU A 226 -1.07 29.68 0.10
CA LEU A 226 -0.30 28.51 -0.34
C LEU A 226 -0.84 27.93 -1.65
N HIS A 227 -2.15 27.94 -1.87
CA HIS A 227 -2.78 27.50 -3.11
C HIS A 227 -2.53 28.48 -4.27
N ALA A 228 -2.56 29.79 -4.01
CA ALA A 228 -2.17 30.80 -4.99
C ALA A 228 -0.68 30.65 -5.37
N LEU A 229 0.19 30.38 -4.40
CA LEU A 229 1.60 30.08 -4.65
C LEU A 229 1.78 28.78 -5.44
N GLY A 230 0.91 27.79 -5.25
CA GLY A 230 0.85 26.55 -6.02
C GLY A 230 0.13 26.63 -7.37
N SER A 231 -0.27 27.84 -7.80
CA SER A 231 -1.03 28.02 -9.03
C SER A 231 -0.28 27.55 -10.26
N ARG A 232 -0.95 26.75 -11.11
CA ARG A 232 -0.43 26.27 -12.40
C ARG A 232 -0.51 27.33 -13.51
N THR A 233 -1.29 28.39 -13.30
CA THR A 233 -1.39 29.49 -14.26
C THR A 233 -0.17 30.41 -14.14
N PRO A 234 0.27 31.06 -15.23
CA PRO A 234 1.41 31.99 -15.21
C PRO A 234 1.18 33.20 -14.30
N TYR A 235 -0.07 33.51 -13.96
CA TYR A 235 -0.46 34.64 -13.10
C TYR A 235 -0.42 34.33 -11.60
N TRP A 236 0.40 33.37 -11.17
CA TRP A 236 0.46 32.97 -9.77
C TRP A 236 0.91 34.13 -8.88
N GLN A 237 1.80 34.98 -9.37
CA GLN A 237 2.29 36.14 -8.65
C GLN A 237 1.17 37.15 -8.38
N GLU A 238 0.39 37.53 -9.40
CA GLU A 238 -0.71 38.47 -9.19
C GLU A 238 -1.83 37.88 -8.31
N LYS A 239 -2.01 36.55 -8.31
CA LYS A 239 -2.92 35.89 -7.36
C LYS A 239 -2.40 36.02 -5.92
N VAL A 240 -1.11 35.78 -5.70
CA VAL A 240 -0.47 35.98 -4.39
C VAL A 240 -0.61 37.43 -3.95
N GLU A 241 -0.32 38.41 -4.81
CA GLU A 241 -0.48 39.83 -4.52
C GLU A 241 -1.92 40.18 -4.17
N LEU A 242 -2.89 39.62 -4.88
CA LEU A 242 -4.31 39.82 -4.59
C LEU A 242 -4.69 39.26 -3.21
N VAL A 243 -4.16 38.10 -2.84
CA VAL A 243 -4.37 37.50 -1.51
C VAL A 243 -3.70 38.34 -0.43
N LEU A 244 -2.45 38.75 -0.62
CA LEU A 244 -1.68 39.56 0.34
C LEU A 244 -2.27 40.96 0.52
N ALA A 245 -2.72 41.61 -0.55
CA ALA A 245 -3.42 42.90 -0.48
C ALA A 245 -4.72 42.82 0.35
N ARG A 246 -5.32 41.62 0.44
CA ARG A 246 -6.55 41.37 1.22
C ARG A 246 -6.26 40.82 2.62
N ARG A 247 -5.11 40.18 2.81
CA ARG A 247 -4.64 39.53 4.04
C ARG A 247 -3.16 39.86 4.26
N PRO A 248 -2.84 41.10 4.65
CA PRO A 248 -1.44 41.52 4.85
C PRO A 248 -0.77 40.80 6.01
N ASP A 249 -1.54 40.18 6.91
CA ASP A 249 -1.08 39.35 8.02
C ASP A 249 -0.72 37.91 7.60
N GLY A 250 -1.07 37.49 6.39
CA GLY A 250 -0.83 36.13 5.87
C GLY A 250 0.62 35.64 6.01
N PRO A 251 1.64 36.42 5.61
CA PRO A 251 3.05 36.04 5.78
C PRO A 251 3.48 35.81 7.23
N ALA A 252 3.07 36.70 8.13
CA ALA A 252 3.37 36.58 9.56
C ALA A 252 2.61 35.40 10.20
N ALA A 253 1.39 35.15 9.74
CA ALA A 253 0.59 34.02 10.16
C ALA A 253 1.16 32.67 9.69
N LEU A 254 1.62 32.59 8.44
CA LEU A 254 2.32 31.42 7.91
C LEU A 254 3.59 31.09 8.72
N ALA A 255 4.36 32.12 9.10
CA ALA A 255 5.54 31.96 9.97
C ALA A 255 5.18 31.45 11.37
N THR A 256 3.98 31.78 11.89
CA THR A 256 3.53 31.32 13.21
C THR A 256 3.13 29.84 13.20
N ILE A 257 2.46 29.38 12.13
CA ILE A 257 1.98 27.99 12.00
C ILE A 257 3.14 27.02 11.76
N THR A 258 4.17 27.46 11.04
CA THR A 258 5.32 26.62 10.67
C THR A 258 6.37 26.47 11.78
N GLY A 259 6.29 27.28 12.85
CA GLY A 259 7.34 27.41 13.86
C GLY A 259 7.34 26.41 15.01
N ASP A 260 6.19 25.94 15.52
CA ASP A 260 6.17 25.03 16.69
C ASP A 260 4.81 24.39 17.05
N GLN A 261 3.71 24.75 16.36
CA GLN A 261 2.39 24.18 16.62
C GLN A 261 1.89 23.48 15.36
N LYS A 262 1.85 22.15 15.37
CA LYS A 262 1.07 21.38 14.40
C LYS A 262 -0.38 21.83 14.55
N ALA A 263 -0.87 22.68 13.65
CA ALA A 263 -2.28 22.99 13.60
C ALA A 263 -3.02 21.67 13.27
N PRO A 264 -3.99 21.21 14.09
CA PRO A 264 -4.64 19.90 13.94
C PRO A 264 -5.42 19.69 12.64
N TRP A 265 -5.53 20.71 11.77
CA TRP A 265 -6.15 20.66 10.45
C TRP A 265 -5.11 20.70 9.30
N LEU A 266 -3.83 20.91 9.64
CA LEU A 266 -2.69 20.85 8.70
C LEU A 266 -2.08 19.44 8.65
N VAL A 267 -2.60 18.50 9.43
CA VAL A 267 -2.10 17.10 9.50
C VAL A 267 -2.35 16.35 8.20
N ASP A 268 -3.33 16.81 7.41
CA ASP A 268 -3.64 16.26 6.08
C ASP A 268 -2.96 17.03 4.94
N PHE A 269 -2.23 18.12 5.25
CA PHE A 269 -1.65 19.01 4.24
C PHE A 269 -0.23 19.44 4.58
N THR A 270 0.76 18.91 3.86
CA THR A 270 2.13 19.42 3.93
C THR A 270 2.15 20.85 3.39
N PRO A 271 2.55 21.87 4.18
CA PRO A 271 2.69 23.23 3.68
C PRO A 271 3.60 23.26 2.45
N PHE A 272 3.28 24.09 1.46
CA PHE A 272 3.97 24.18 0.18
C PHE A 272 3.85 22.99 -0.78
N MET A 273 3.09 21.92 -0.48
CA MET A 273 2.92 20.77 -1.37
C MET A 273 2.63 21.18 -2.84
N TRP A 274 1.59 22.01 -3.05
CA TRP A 274 1.23 22.49 -4.39
C TRP A 274 2.31 23.34 -5.07
N ALA A 275 3.00 24.18 -4.29
CA ALA A 275 4.07 25.02 -4.80
C ALA A 275 5.30 24.19 -5.17
N SER A 276 5.65 23.17 -4.37
CA SER A 276 6.77 22.27 -4.62
C SER A 276 6.57 21.34 -5.81
N ALA A 277 5.32 21.14 -6.23
CA ALA A 277 4.99 20.43 -7.47
C ALA A 277 5.22 21.29 -8.73
N GLN A 278 5.45 22.60 -8.59
CA GLN A 278 5.69 23.49 -9.74
C GLN A 278 7.18 23.49 -10.13
N PRO A 279 7.51 23.53 -11.44
CA PRO A 279 8.90 23.51 -11.91
C PRO A 279 9.69 24.77 -11.54
N ASP A 280 9.02 25.88 -11.23
CA ASP A 280 9.57 27.17 -10.83
C ASP A 280 9.48 27.40 -9.30
N PHE A 281 9.50 26.32 -8.51
CA PHE A 281 9.34 26.39 -7.05
C PHE A 281 10.39 27.30 -6.38
N GLU A 282 11.66 27.24 -6.78
CA GLU A 282 12.70 28.16 -6.30
C GLU A 282 12.30 29.63 -6.50
N GLN A 283 11.79 30.00 -7.68
CA GLN A 283 11.39 31.38 -7.99
C GLN A 283 10.21 31.84 -7.12
N ARG A 284 9.23 30.94 -6.91
CA ARG A 284 8.06 31.19 -6.05
C ARG A 284 8.46 31.41 -4.60
N LEU A 285 9.41 30.62 -4.10
CA LEU A 285 9.95 30.79 -2.76
C LEU A 285 10.74 32.09 -2.63
N ARG A 286 11.59 32.41 -3.61
CA ARG A 286 12.32 33.69 -3.66
C ARG A 286 11.35 34.85 -3.52
N TYR A 287 10.33 34.90 -4.38
CA TYR A 287 9.30 35.94 -4.32
C TYR A 287 8.64 36.06 -2.94
N LEU A 288 8.25 34.93 -2.33
CA LEU A 288 7.59 34.94 -1.03
C LEU A 288 8.52 35.39 0.11
N VAL A 289 9.79 35.00 0.08
CA VAL A 289 10.76 35.30 1.15
C VAL A 289 11.38 36.68 0.99
N SER A 290 11.82 37.05 -0.23
CA SER A 290 12.51 38.32 -0.48
C SER A 290 11.59 39.51 -0.56
N GLU A 291 10.41 39.37 -1.18
CA GLU A 291 9.52 40.51 -1.43
C GLU A 291 8.44 40.66 -0.35
N ASN A 292 8.04 39.55 0.29
CA ASN A 292 6.89 39.55 1.21
C ASN A 292 7.25 39.23 2.66
N GLY A 293 8.54 39.14 2.99
CA GLY A 293 9.02 39.08 4.38
C GLY A 293 8.53 37.88 5.18
N THR A 294 8.16 36.77 4.52
CA THR A 294 7.92 35.50 5.21
C THR A 294 9.22 35.05 5.86
N GLY A 295 9.40 35.39 7.14
CA GLY A 295 10.65 35.17 7.85
C GLY A 295 11.09 33.69 7.91
N ALA A 296 12.24 33.46 8.54
CA ALA A 296 12.93 32.16 8.60
C ALA A 296 12.07 30.94 9.06
N ALA A 297 10.95 31.15 9.75
CA ALA A 297 10.06 30.08 10.20
C ALA A 297 9.31 29.38 9.04
N ALA A 298 8.78 30.15 8.07
CA ALA A 298 8.12 29.57 6.89
C ALA A 298 9.11 28.82 5.98
N ALA A 299 10.37 29.28 5.99
CA ALA A 299 11.46 28.71 5.21
C ALA A 299 11.85 27.28 5.67
N GLY A 300 11.57 26.92 6.93
CA GLY A 300 11.75 25.55 7.43
C GLY A 300 10.76 24.54 6.80
N ALA A 301 9.47 24.88 6.75
CA ALA A 301 8.46 24.04 6.09
C ALA A 301 8.67 23.98 4.57
N ALA A 302 9.10 25.08 3.95
CA ALA A 302 9.49 25.09 2.54
C ALA A 302 10.69 24.15 2.26
N ALA A 303 11.64 24.04 3.19
CA ALA A 303 12.79 23.13 3.05
C ALA A 303 12.36 21.65 3.12
N VAL A 304 11.38 21.32 3.95
CA VAL A 304 10.79 19.97 4.01
C VAL A 304 10.13 19.64 2.67
N ALA A 305 9.29 20.54 2.15
CA ALA A 305 8.63 20.36 0.86
C ALA A 305 9.63 20.26 -0.31
N ALA A 306 10.67 21.11 -0.32
CA ALA A 306 11.74 21.06 -1.32
C ALA A 306 12.51 19.72 -1.28
N ALA A 307 12.79 19.20 -0.08
CA ALA A 307 13.43 17.91 0.10
C ALA A 307 12.55 16.75 -0.41
N GLY A 308 11.26 16.74 -0.08
CA GLY A 308 10.31 15.74 -0.57
C GLY A 308 10.10 15.80 -2.08
N ALA A 309 10.07 16.99 -2.67
CA ALA A 309 9.95 17.21 -4.11
C ALA A 309 11.25 16.91 -4.89
N GLY A 310 12.41 16.84 -4.21
CA GLY A 310 13.69 16.65 -4.87
C GLY A 310 14.30 17.92 -5.47
N ASP A 311 13.81 19.11 -5.11
CA ASP A 311 14.25 20.38 -5.67
C ASP A 311 15.51 20.91 -4.95
N VAL A 312 16.67 20.61 -5.54
CA VAL A 312 17.98 21.06 -5.08
C VAL A 312 18.15 22.58 -5.20
N GLY A 313 17.52 23.22 -6.18
CA GLY A 313 17.60 24.67 -6.39
C GLY A 313 16.91 25.44 -5.27
N ALA A 314 15.68 25.05 -4.95
CA ALA A 314 14.92 25.56 -3.81
C ALA A 314 15.66 25.35 -2.48
N LEU A 315 16.19 24.14 -2.24
CA LEU A 315 16.99 23.88 -1.04
C LEU A 315 18.24 24.74 -0.96
N ARG A 316 18.94 24.97 -2.07
CA ARG A 316 20.11 25.84 -2.13
C ARG A 316 19.77 27.27 -1.72
N PHE A 317 18.70 27.83 -2.30
CA PHE A 317 18.21 29.15 -1.95
C PHE A 317 17.90 29.26 -0.44
N LEU A 318 17.12 28.31 0.10
CA LEU A 318 16.72 28.32 1.50
C LEU A 318 17.92 28.21 2.46
N LEU A 319 18.95 27.44 2.11
CA LEU A 319 20.14 27.26 2.94
C LEU A 319 21.11 28.44 2.84
N ASP A 320 21.41 28.90 1.62
CA ASP A 320 22.48 29.88 1.39
C ASP A 320 22.00 31.31 1.62
N GLU A 321 20.78 31.62 1.18
CA GLU A 321 20.26 32.99 1.17
C GLU A 321 19.32 33.23 2.35
N CYS A 322 18.54 32.22 2.76
CA CYS A 322 17.62 32.36 3.90
C CYS A 322 18.21 31.90 5.25
N GLY A 323 19.37 31.23 5.24
CA GLY A 323 20.04 30.75 6.46
C GLY A 323 19.25 29.68 7.22
N VAL A 324 18.39 28.92 6.53
CA VAL A 324 17.58 27.86 7.14
C VAL A 324 18.48 26.76 7.69
N ARG A 325 18.13 26.26 8.87
CA ARG A 325 18.73 25.04 9.41
C ARG A 325 17.83 23.86 9.06
N LEU A 326 18.40 22.84 8.43
CA LEU A 326 17.65 21.62 8.12
C LEU A 326 17.17 20.95 9.40
N SER A 327 15.89 20.63 9.43
CA SER A 327 15.33 19.77 10.45
C SER A 327 15.65 18.31 10.14
N VAL A 328 15.51 17.43 11.14
CA VAL A 328 15.60 15.99 10.92
C VAL A 328 14.53 15.52 9.93
N SER A 329 13.36 16.17 9.90
CA SER A 329 12.28 15.87 8.94
C SER A 329 12.72 16.06 7.49
N CYS A 330 13.43 17.16 7.18
CA CYS A 330 13.94 17.40 5.82
C CYS A 330 14.85 16.26 5.33
N ILE A 331 15.65 15.69 6.25
CA ILE A 331 16.60 14.62 5.92
C ILE A 331 15.85 13.30 5.75
N CYS A 332 14.82 13.04 6.57
CA CYS A 332 13.94 11.88 6.42
C CYS A 332 13.20 11.89 5.08
N ASP A 333 12.63 13.03 4.68
CA ASP A 333 11.89 13.13 3.42
C ASP A 333 12.83 13.02 2.20
N ALA A 334 14.05 13.56 2.31
CA ALA A 334 15.09 13.30 1.31
C ALA A 334 15.51 11.82 1.26
N ALA A 335 15.46 11.12 2.40
CA ALA A 335 15.81 9.71 2.53
C ALA A 335 14.78 8.75 1.91
N ALA A 336 13.55 9.22 1.62
CA ALA A 336 12.52 8.48 0.89
C ALA A 336 12.79 8.42 -0.63
N GLY A 337 14.04 8.15 -1.03
CA GLY A 337 14.42 7.91 -2.44
C GLY A 337 14.89 9.14 -3.23
N ARG A 338 15.02 10.33 -2.62
CA ARG A 338 15.52 11.55 -3.30
C ARG A 338 17.04 11.66 -3.24
N HIS A 339 17.74 10.72 -3.90
CA HIS A 339 19.21 10.62 -3.84
C HIS A 339 19.96 11.91 -4.22
N ALA A 340 19.48 12.70 -5.18
CA ALA A 340 20.10 13.95 -5.59
C ALA A 340 20.12 15.00 -4.45
N VAL A 341 19.08 15.03 -3.62
CA VAL A 341 19.02 15.90 -2.44
C VAL A 341 20.02 15.43 -1.39
N LEU A 342 20.07 14.13 -1.10
CA LEU A 342 21.05 13.60 -0.14
C LEU A 342 22.50 13.86 -0.56
N GLU A 343 22.79 13.75 -1.87
CA GLU A 343 24.08 14.08 -2.46
C GLU A 343 24.45 15.55 -2.28
N PHE A 344 23.49 16.43 -2.53
CA PHE A 344 23.66 17.86 -2.30
C PHE A 344 23.93 18.19 -0.83
N LEU A 345 23.16 17.58 0.09
CA LEU A 345 23.36 17.75 1.53
C LEU A 345 24.71 17.19 2.01
N ARG A 346 25.17 16.08 1.41
CA ARG A 346 26.49 15.49 1.63
C ARG A 346 27.60 16.45 1.25
N GLY A 347 27.54 17.04 0.05
CA GLY A 347 28.53 18.01 -0.43
C GLY A 347 28.67 19.24 0.46
N ARG A 348 27.65 19.55 1.27
CA ARG A 348 27.62 20.69 2.20
C ARG A 348 27.98 20.34 3.64
N GLY A 349 28.23 19.06 3.95
CA GLY A 349 28.47 18.61 5.32
C GLY A 349 27.28 18.84 6.26
N GLN A 350 26.06 18.94 5.72
CA GLN A 350 24.84 19.18 6.51
C GLN A 350 24.11 17.88 6.91
N LEU A 351 24.62 16.73 6.47
CA LEU A 351 24.14 15.45 6.97
C LEU A 351 24.64 15.23 8.40
N PRO A 352 23.75 14.86 9.34
CA PRO A 352 24.12 14.65 10.72
C PRO A 352 25.16 13.53 10.82
N SER A 353 26.22 13.80 11.59
CA SER A 353 27.19 12.77 11.96
C SER A 353 26.54 11.82 12.96
N CYS A 354 25.91 10.77 12.44
CA CYS A 354 25.36 9.72 13.27
C CYS A 354 26.51 8.93 13.90
N SER A 355 26.56 8.88 15.23
CA SER A 355 27.55 8.11 15.97
C SER A 355 26.92 6.89 16.61
N GLY A 356 27.49 5.72 16.33
CA GLY A 356 27.09 4.50 17.00
C GLY A 356 27.59 4.47 18.45
N ARG A 357 26.96 3.64 19.27
CA ARG A 357 27.38 3.40 20.67
C ARG A 357 28.79 2.82 20.80
N ASN A 358 29.33 2.27 19.71
CA ASN A 358 30.68 1.73 19.60
C ASN A 358 31.75 2.80 19.29
N GLY A 359 31.38 4.09 19.28
CA GLY A 359 32.29 5.20 18.96
C GLY A 359 32.62 5.33 17.47
N ARG A 360 32.07 4.46 16.61
CA ARG A 360 32.22 4.57 15.15
C ARG A 360 31.17 5.51 14.61
N THR A 361 31.63 6.57 13.96
CA THR A 361 30.81 7.61 13.36
C THR A 361 30.66 7.35 11.87
N LEU A 362 29.44 7.50 11.36
CA LEU A 362 29.19 7.53 9.94
C LEU A 362 29.85 8.77 9.36
N ASP A 363 30.88 8.57 8.56
CA ASP A 363 31.44 9.62 7.72
C ASP A 363 30.44 9.88 6.58
N PRO A 364 29.74 11.02 6.58
CA PRO A 364 28.75 11.31 5.55
C PRO A 364 29.40 11.49 4.18
N SER A 365 30.68 11.85 4.11
CA SER A 365 31.40 12.09 2.86
C SER A 365 31.79 10.80 2.13
N ALA A 366 32.03 9.72 2.87
CA ALA A 366 32.46 8.42 2.34
C ALA A 366 31.33 7.38 2.27
N ALA A 367 30.20 7.61 2.94
CA ALA A 367 29.12 6.65 3.02
C ALA A 367 28.30 6.56 1.71
N PRO A 368 27.86 5.34 1.33
CA PRO A 368 26.88 5.16 0.26
C PRO A 368 25.56 5.87 0.57
N VAL A 369 24.91 6.44 -0.44
CA VAL A 369 23.66 7.23 -0.28
C VAL A 369 22.55 6.44 0.40
N ARG A 370 22.40 5.15 0.07
CA ARG A 370 21.42 4.26 0.75
C ARG A 370 21.70 4.08 2.24
N VAL A 371 22.97 4.04 2.64
CA VAL A 371 23.36 3.97 4.05
C VAL A 371 23.01 5.27 4.76
N LEU A 372 23.22 6.41 4.10
CA LEU A 372 22.83 7.73 4.63
C LEU A 372 21.30 7.84 4.78
N ALA A 373 20.55 7.41 3.77
CA ALA A 373 19.10 7.39 3.79
C ALA A 373 18.55 6.53 4.95
N ALA A 374 19.00 5.27 5.04
CA ALA A 374 18.55 4.38 6.11
C ALA A 374 18.97 4.85 7.50
N ALA A 375 20.14 5.47 7.64
CA ALA A 375 20.60 6.05 8.90
C ALA A 375 19.74 7.25 9.34
N ALA A 376 19.28 8.07 8.39
CA ALA A 376 18.39 9.20 8.67
C ALA A 376 17.00 8.76 9.15
N MET A 377 16.49 7.65 8.59
CA MET A 377 15.16 7.12 8.91
C MET A 377 15.07 6.38 10.26
N ILE A 378 16.20 6.09 10.91
CA ILE A 378 16.21 5.39 12.20
C ILE A 378 16.21 6.42 13.34
N PRO A 379 15.17 6.44 14.20
CA PRO A 379 15.08 7.44 15.27
C PRO A 379 16.27 7.33 16.22
N SER A 380 16.92 8.46 16.47
CA SER A 380 18.14 8.56 17.30
C SER A 380 17.91 8.27 18.80
N ARG A 381 16.66 8.05 19.23
CA ARG A 381 16.29 7.74 20.62
C ARG A 381 15.29 6.59 20.68
N PRO A 382 15.62 5.44 21.31
CA PRO A 382 14.60 4.46 21.66
C PRO A 382 13.75 5.00 22.82
N THR A 383 12.50 5.33 22.56
CA THR A 383 11.47 5.57 23.58
C THR A 383 10.99 4.22 24.11
N GLY A 384 11.80 3.56 24.96
CA GLY A 384 11.37 2.35 25.65
C GLY A 384 12.52 1.48 26.17
N PRO A 385 12.29 0.65 27.21
CA PRO A 385 13.26 -0.32 27.69
C PRO A 385 13.25 -1.54 26.76
N VAL A 386 13.94 -1.44 25.62
CA VAL A 386 14.04 -2.54 24.64
C VAL A 386 15.46 -3.10 24.65
N ASN A 387 15.59 -4.43 24.67
CA ASN A 387 16.83 -5.21 24.74
C ASN A 387 18.04 -4.56 24.02
N LEU A 388 19.02 -4.14 24.82
CA LEU A 388 20.12 -3.23 24.52
C LEU A 388 21.32 -3.83 23.74
N ALA A 389 21.14 -4.93 23.00
CA ALA A 389 22.28 -5.67 22.42
C ALA A 389 22.69 -5.25 20.98
N SER A 390 21.81 -4.63 20.19
CA SER A 390 22.12 -4.29 18.80
C SER A 390 22.37 -2.79 18.61
N GLY A 391 23.62 -2.41 18.34
CA GLY A 391 23.99 -1.04 18.05
C GLY A 391 23.26 -0.44 16.84
N LEU A 392 23.14 0.89 16.79
CA LEU A 392 22.51 1.68 15.72
C LEU A 392 22.79 1.11 14.31
N TRP A 393 24.06 0.86 14.00
CA TRP A 393 24.50 0.37 12.70
C TRP A 393 23.96 -1.02 12.34
N SER A 394 23.63 -1.86 13.32
CA SER A 394 22.99 -3.15 13.06
C SER A 394 21.53 -2.99 12.64
N ARG A 395 20.85 -1.94 13.11
CA ARG A 395 19.49 -1.59 12.64
C ARG A 395 19.53 -0.98 11.24
N VAL A 396 20.51 -0.10 10.98
CA VAL A 396 20.75 0.44 9.64
C VAL A 396 21.05 -0.70 8.67
N PHE A 397 21.91 -1.64 9.06
CA PHE A 397 22.22 -2.83 8.26
C PHE A 397 20.98 -3.66 7.96
N GLU A 398 20.15 -3.94 8.97
CA GLU A 398 18.92 -4.71 8.77
C GLU A 398 17.95 -4.04 7.79
N ARG A 399 17.77 -2.72 7.90
CA ARG A 399 16.91 -1.96 7.00
C ARG A 399 17.44 -1.99 5.57
N VAL A 400 18.71 -1.62 5.40
CA VAL A 400 19.40 -1.60 4.10
C VAL A 400 19.43 -2.99 3.45
N ALA A 401 19.57 -4.06 4.25
CA ALA A 401 19.52 -5.44 3.77
C ALA A 401 18.11 -5.87 3.36
N ARG A 402 17.07 -5.43 4.07
CA ARG A 402 15.67 -5.72 3.72
C ARG A 402 15.25 -4.99 2.44
N GLU A 403 15.70 -3.75 2.26
CA GLU A 403 15.51 -2.94 1.05
C GLU A 403 16.44 -3.38 -0.12
N GLY A 404 16.99 -4.61 -0.07
CA GLY A 404 17.79 -5.19 -1.15
C GLY A 404 18.94 -4.31 -1.67
N ALA A 405 19.61 -3.56 -0.78
CA ALA A 405 20.70 -2.67 -1.15
C ALA A 405 21.91 -3.40 -1.70
N ASP A 406 22.81 -2.66 -2.35
CA ASP A 406 24.00 -3.24 -2.96
C ASP A 406 24.99 -3.80 -1.93
N PHE A 407 25.86 -4.68 -2.42
CA PHE A 407 26.89 -5.32 -1.59
C PHE A 407 27.86 -4.31 -0.96
N ALA A 408 28.14 -3.19 -1.65
CA ALA A 408 29.02 -2.14 -1.16
C ALA A 408 28.47 -1.46 0.10
N ALA A 409 27.16 -1.20 0.17
CA ALA A 409 26.48 -0.62 1.33
C ALA A 409 26.55 -1.54 2.56
N LEU A 410 26.26 -2.84 2.38
CA LEU A 410 26.32 -3.83 3.46
C LEU A 410 27.74 -3.99 4.00
N ARG A 411 28.74 -4.05 3.10
CA ARG A 411 30.15 -4.15 3.48
C ARG A 411 30.64 -2.90 4.20
N TYR A 412 30.27 -1.71 3.72
CA TYR A 412 30.60 -0.45 4.39
C TYR A 412 30.07 -0.41 5.84
N LEU A 413 28.81 -0.79 6.05
CA LEU A 413 28.21 -0.86 7.38
C LEU A 413 28.96 -1.83 8.31
N HIS A 414 29.32 -3.02 7.81
CA HIS A 414 30.04 -4.00 8.61
C HIS A 414 31.49 -3.57 8.89
N GLU A 415 32.29 -3.32 7.86
CA GLU A 415 33.73 -3.09 7.98
C GLU A 415 34.03 -1.73 8.63
N ARG A 416 33.37 -0.66 8.16
CA ARG A 416 33.65 0.72 8.60
C ARG A 416 32.88 1.09 9.86
N LEU A 417 31.61 0.70 9.97
CA LEU A 417 30.77 1.12 11.10
C LEU A 417 30.60 0.03 12.18
N GLY A 418 31.10 -1.17 11.93
CA GLY A 418 31.04 -2.27 12.89
C GLY A 418 29.62 -2.78 13.11
N ALA A 419 28.76 -2.67 12.09
CA ALA A 419 27.45 -3.30 12.11
C ALA A 419 27.61 -4.82 12.26
N ALA A 420 26.85 -5.41 13.18
CA ALA A 420 26.76 -6.86 13.23
C ALA A 420 26.02 -7.33 11.97
N VAL A 421 26.63 -8.25 11.22
CA VAL A 421 25.99 -8.86 10.06
C VAL A 421 24.81 -9.69 10.56
N ARG A 422 23.60 -9.32 10.11
CA ARG A 422 22.39 -10.08 10.38
C ARG A 422 22.09 -10.95 9.18
N LEU A 423 22.18 -12.27 9.37
CA LEU A 423 21.96 -13.25 8.30
C LEU A 423 20.50 -13.30 7.84
N ARG A 424 19.53 -13.08 8.75
CA ARG A 424 18.09 -13.21 8.45
C ARG A 424 17.61 -12.23 7.37
N PRO A 425 17.87 -10.91 7.45
CA PRO A 425 17.47 -9.95 6.40
C PRO A 425 18.18 -10.20 5.06
N VAL A 426 19.45 -10.60 5.10
CA VAL A 426 20.22 -10.91 3.89
C VAL A 426 19.69 -12.17 3.21
N ALA A 427 19.31 -13.19 3.96
CA ALA A 427 18.65 -14.38 3.42
C ALA A 427 17.27 -14.07 2.83
N ALA A 428 16.53 -13.12 3.41
CA ALA A 428 15.20 -12.75 2.96
C ALA A 428 15.19 -11.92 1.67
N ALA A 429 16.13 -10.98 1.48
CA ALA A 429 16.07 -10.00 0.38
C ALA A 429 17.40 -9.75 -0.36
N GLY A 430 18.50 -10.36 0.08
CA GLY A 430 19.83 -10.19 -0.50
C GLY A 430 20.13 -11.14 -1.67
N SER A 431 21.20 -10.85 -2.41
CA SER A 431 21.72 -11.76 -3.44
C SER A 431 22.48 -12.94 -2.84
N GLU A 432 22.70 -14.00 -3.64
CA GLU A 432 23.53 -15.14 -3.22
C GLU A 432 24.93 -14.71 -2.77
N GLU A 433 25.57 -13.80 -3.51
CA GLU A 433 26.89 -13.25 -3.16
C GLU A 433 26.89 -12.55 -1.79
N GLN A 434 25.81 -11.80 -1.50
CA GLN A 434 25.65 -11.13 -0.21
C GLN A 434 25.46 -12.14 0.92
N LEU A 435 24.70 -13.20 0.68
CA LEU A 435 24.48 -14.28 1.65
C LEU A 435 25.77 -15.07 1.90
N GLU A 436 26.53 -15.40 0.86
CA GLU A 436 27.83 -16.09 0.98
C GLU A 436 28.81 -15.28 1.83
N TRP A 437 28.96 -13.99 1.52
CA TRP A 437 29.79 -13.09 2.31
C TRP A 437 29.32 -13.04 3.76
N ALA A 438 28.01 -12.89 3.99
CA ALA A 438 27.45 -12.78 5.32
C ALA A 438 27.69 -14.05 6.16
N LEU A 439 27.53 -15.24 5.55
CA LEU A 439 27.85 -16.52 6.16
C LEU A 439 29.35 -16.65 6.46
N GLY A 440 30.22 -16.20 5.55
CA GLY A 440 31.67 -16.17 5.75
C GLY A 440 32.08 -15.29 6.94
N VAL A 441 31.47 -14.11 7.09
CA VAL A 441 31.70 -13.21 8.23
C VAL A 441 31.22 -13.86 9.54
N ALA A 442 30.06 -14.51 9.53
CA ALA A 442 29.54 -15.20 10.71
C ALA A 442 30.44 -16.38 11.14
N ALA A 443 31.02 -17.11 10.19
CA ALA A 443 31.96 -18.19 10.45
C ALA A 443 33.32 -17.68 10.97
N GLY A 444 33.82 -16.56 10.42
CA GLY A 444 35.11 -15.97 10.80
C GLY A 444 35.11 -15.19 12.13
N GLY A 445 33.95 -14.72 12.59
CA GLY A 445 33.79 -13.99 13.86
C GLY A 445 33.83 -14.87 15.12
N ALA A 446 33.69 -16.19 14.98
CA ALA A 446 33.91 -17.16 16.04
C ALA A 446 35.42 -17.42 16.17
N GLY A 447 36.10 -16.64 16.99
CA GLY A 447 37.55 -16.74 17.19
C GLY A 447 38.04 -18.17 17.44
N ALA A 448 39.29 -18.43 17.02
CA ALA A 448 40.04 -19.68 16.97
C ALA A 448 40.20 -20.49 18.29
N ALA A 449 39.33 -20.31 19.28
CA ALA A 449 39.21 -21.14 20.48
C ALA A 449 37.85 -21.85 20.61
N ALA A 450 36.94 -21.71 19.63
CA ALA A 450 35.64 -22.40 19.61
C ALA A 450 35.38 -23.07 18.26
N ALA A 451 36.30 -23.90 17.78
CA ALA A 451 36.11 -24.76 16.60
C ALA A 451 35.09 -25.91 16.80
N GLN A 452 34.17 -25.79 17.78
CA GLN A 452 33.10 -26.73 18.08
C GLN A 452 31.82 -26.02 18.59
N GLY A 453 31.60 -24.75 18.21
CA GLY A 453 30.29 -24.12 18.37
C GLY A 453 29.34 -24.58 17.26
N PRO A 454 28.04 -24.82 17.54
CA PRO A 454 27.11 -25.22 16.50
C PRO A 454 27.05 -24.13 15.43
N ALA A 455 27.15 -24.53 14.16
CA ALA A 455 26.88 -23.65 13.02
C ALA A 455 25.59 -22.86 13.31
N PRO A 456 25.50 -21.56 12.91
CA PRO A 456 24.30 -20.77 13.13
C PRO A 456 23.11 -21.58 12.66
N ALA A 457 22.09 -21.74 13.51
CA ALA A 457 20.95 -22.61 13.22
C ALA A 457 20.38 -22.24 11.84
N ALA A 458 20.68 -23.05 10.84
CA ALA A 458 20.45 -22.69 9.44
C ALA A 458 18.97 -22.79 9.08
N GLN A 459 18.20 -23.54 9.87
CA GLN A 459 16.77 -23.68 9.71
C GLN A 459 16.03 -22.32 9.77
N PRO A 460 16.28 -21.44 10.76
CA PRO A 460 15.80 -20.06 10.76
C PRO A 460 16.13 -19.24 9.52
N LEU A 461 17.28 -19.49 8.86
CA LEU A 461 17.70 -18.74 7.66
C LEU A 461 16.96 -19.23 6.43
N LEU A 462 16.80 -20.56 6.31
CA LEU A 462 15.98 -21.15 5.27
C LEU A 462 14.52 -20.65 5.37
N LEU A 463 13.95 -20.65 6.57
CA LEU A 463 12.60 -20.12 6.79
C LEU A 463 12.50 -18.63 6.44
N ALA A 464 13.53 -17.83 6.69
CA ALA A 464 13.53 -16.41 6.35
C ALA A 464 13.69 -16.15 4.84
N ALA A 465 14.47 -16.97 4.14
CA ALA A 465 14.56 -16.92 2.68
C ALA A 465 13.21 -17.27 2.04
N LEU A 466 12.54 -18.32 2.54
CA LEU A 466 11.19 -18.71 2.10
C LEU A 466 10.14 -17.64 2.45
N GLU A 467 10.21 -17.04 3.64
CA GLU A 467 9.32 -15.95 4.06
C GLU A 467 9.47 -14.71 3.17
N GLY A 468 10.70 -14.40 2.72
CA GLY A 468 10.99 -13.27 1.84
C GLY A 468 10.89 -13.57 0.34
N GLY A 469 10.45 -14.76 -0.05
CA GLY A 469 10.36 -15.15 -1.47
C GLY A 469 11.72 -15.38 -2.16
N ASN A 470 12.84 -15.38 -1.44
CA ASN A 470 14.17 -15.54 -1.98
C ASN A 470 14.55 -17.02 -2.16
N LEU A 471 13.97 -17.65 -3.18
CA LEU A 471 14.18 -19.07 -3.50
C LEU A 471 15.63 -19.40 -3.86
N ALA A 472 16.37 -18.43 -4.40
CA ALA A 472 17.80 -18.55 -4.71
C ALA A 472 18.62 -18.75 -3.42
N ALA A 473 18.40 -17.89 -2.42
CA ALA A 473 18.99 -18.05 -1.09
C ALA A 473 18.56 -19.36 -0.42
N ALA A 474 17.28 -19.75 -0.51
CA ALA A 474 16.78 -21.01 0.05
C ALA A 474 17.48 -22.24 -0.58
N SER A 475 17.58 -22.26 -1.91
CA SER A 475 18.27 -23.30 -2.67
C SER A 475 19.74 -23.37 -2.30
N HIS A 476 20.40 -22.21 -2.21
CA HIS A 476 21.81 -22.10 -1.84
C HIS A 476 22.09 -22.65 -0.42
N LEU A 477 21.23 -22.30 0.56
CA LEU A 477 21.33 -22.78 1.94
C LEU A 477 21.12 -24.30 2.05
N HIS A 478 20.20 -24.84 1.24
CA HIS A 478 19.93 -26.28 1.20
C HIS A 478 21.05 -27.06 0.51
N ALA A 479 21.52 -26.60 -0.66
CA ALA A 479 22.58 -27.23 -1.44
C ALA A 479 23.90 -27.34 -0.68
N ARG A 480 24.21 -26.37 0.20
CA ARG A 480 25.39 -26.42 1.07
C ARG A 480 25.24 -27.29 2.31
N GLY A 481 24.10 -27.96 2.47
CA GLY A 481 23.81 -28.82 3.63
C GLY A 481 23.75 -28.04 4.95
N LEU A 482 23.63 -26.71 4.89
CA LEU A 482 23.51 -25.88 6.09
C LEU A 482 22.16 -26.13 6.76
N ALA A 483 21.09 -26.22 5.96
CA ALA A 483 19.76 -26.67 6.39
C ALA A 483 19.43 -28.07 5.81
N PRO A 484 19.95 -29.15 6.42
CA PRO A 484 19.77 -30.52 5.90
C PRO A 484 18.35 -31.04 6.11
N VAL A 485 17.60 -30.46 7.04
CA VAL A 485 16.21 -30.84 7.33
C VAL A 485 15.29 -29.88 6.61
N LEU A 486 14.58 -30.39 5.61
CA LEU A 486 13.53 -29.62 4.96
C LEU A 486 12.39 -29.32 5.97
N PRO A 487 11.92 -28.08 6.06
CA PRO A 487 10.86 -27.73 6.99
C PRO A 487 9.58 -28.53 6.70
N ALA A 488 8.79 -28.76 7.74
CA ALA A 488 7.47 -29.35 7.56
C ALA A 488 6.55 -28.35 6.83
N ALA A 489 5.60 -28.84 6.04
CA ALA A 489 4.73 -27.95 5.25
C ALA A 489 3.91 -27.01 6.14
N ASP A 490 3.55 -27.44 7.34
CA ASP A 490 2.85 -26.62 8.32
C ASP A 490 3.73 -25.51 8.91
N GLN A 491 5.05 -25.69 8.97
CA GLN A 491 5.99 -24.64 9.34
C GLN A 491 6.08 -23.58 8.24
N VAL A 492 6.14 -23.99 6.97
CA VAL A 492 6.17 -23.07 5.83
C VAL A 492 4.85 -22.29 5.72
N LEU A 493 3.71 -22.97 5.77
CA LEU A 493 2.40 -22.31 5.79
C LEU A 493 2.22 -21.44 7.04
N GLY A 494 2.80 -21.85 8.16
CA GLY A 494 2.85 -21.09 9.41
C GLY A 494 3.54 -19.73 9.30
N LEU A 495 4.49 -19.56 8.36
CA LEU A 495 5.17 -18.28 8.12
C LEU A 495 4.21 -17.20 7.61
N PHE A 496 3.10 -17.60 6.98
CA PHE A 496 2.17 -16.70 6.30
C PHE A 496 0.83 -16.55 7.04
N GLN A 497 0.61 -17.28 8.14
CA GLN A 497 -0.68 -17.30 8.88
C GLN A 497 -1.16 -15.94 9.42
N ASN A 498 -0.25 -14.99 9.63
CA ASN A 498 -0.56 -13.66 10.16
C ASN A 498 -0.39 -12.55 9.10
N ARG A 499 -0.14 -12.90 7.84
CA ARG A 499 0.01 -11.90 6.77
C ARG A 499 -1.30 -11.73 6.00
N PRO A 500 -1.58 -10.52 5.47
CA PRO A 500 -2.67 -10.31 4.53
C PRO A 500 -2.54 -11.30 3.37
N LEU A 501 -3.68 -11.71 2.79
CA LEU A 501 -3.73 -12.69 1.69
C LEU A 501 -2.96 -12.25 0.44
N ASP A 502 -2.65 -10.97 0.32
CA ASP A 502 -1.91 -10.37 -0.80
C ASP A 502 -0.41 -10.76 -0.79
N PHE A 503 0.15 -11.11 0.38
CA PHE A 503 1.53 -11.62 0.55
C PHE A 503 1.69 -13.13 0.27
N MET A 504 0.65 -13.80 -0.24
CA MET A 504 0.65 -15.25 -0.47
C MET A 504 1.44 -15.77 -1.67
N PRO A 505 1.82 -15.00 -2.72
CA PRO A 505 2.57 -15.58 -3.85
C PRO A 505 3.89 -16.23 -3.41
N GLY A 506 4.63 -15.58 -2.50
CA GLY A 506 5.85 -16.15 -1.90
C GLY A 506 5.60 -17.43 -1.09
N ALA A 507 4.39 -17.63 -0.57
CA ALA A 507 4.01 -18.85 0.14
C ALA A 507 3.87 -20.04 -0.80
N PHE A 508 3.26 -19.84 -1.97
CA PHE A 508 3.10 -20.88 -2.99
C PHE A 508 4.45 -21.28 -3.57
N ASP A 509 5.29 -20.31 -3.90
CA ASP A 509 6.66 -20.53 -4.37
C ASP A 509 7.51 -21.29 -3.33
N ALA A 510 7.39 -20.93 -2.05
CA ALA A 510 8.06 -21.64 -0.97
C ALA A 510 7.58 -23.10 -0.80
N VAL A 511 6.28 -23.36 -0.96
CA VAL A 511 5.72 -24.72 -0.91
C VAL A 511 6.14 -25.53 -2.14
N ARG A 512 6.14 -24.93 -3.33
CA ARG A 512 6.61 -25.57 -4.57
C ARG A 512 8.08 -25.97 -4.44
N TRP A 513 8.92 -25.02 -4.05
CA TRP A 513 10.33 -25.25 -3.78
C TRP A 513 10.53 -26.41 -2.79
N LEU A 514 9.76 -26.47 -1.69
CA LEU A 514 9.84 -27.56 -0.71
C LEU A 514 9.53 -28.93 -1.31
N VAL A 515 8.52 -29.02 -2.18
CA VAL A 515 8.12 -30.26 -2.85
C VAL A 515 9.21 -30.72 -3.82
N GLU A 516 9.78 -29.79 -4.60
CA GLU A 516 10.88 -30.08 -5.54
C GLU A 516 12.11 -30.64 -4.82
N GLN A 517 12.53 -30.03 -3.71
CA GLN A 517 13.68 -30.51 -2.94
C GLN A 517 13.46 -31.91 -2.33
N ARG A 518 12.24 -32.23 -1.87
CA ARG A 518 11.92 -33.57 -1.34
C ARG A 518 12.00 -34.65 -2.42
N ARG A 519 11.63 -34.33 -3.67
CA ARG A 519 11.75 -35.24 -4.82
C ARG A 519 13.19 -35.50 -5.21
N ALA A 520 13.99 -34.45 -5.28
CA ALA A 520 15.43 -34.58 -5.54
C ALA A 520 16.12 -35.48 -4.49
N GLY A 521 15.72 -35.37 -3.22
CA GLY A 521 16.20 -36.24 -2.13
C GLY A 521 15.70 -37.69 -2.23
N ALA A 522 14.43 -37.92 -2.58
CA ALA A 522 13.86 -39.28 -2.70
C ALA A 522 14.40 -40.04 -3.93
N GLY A 523 14.61 -39.36 -5.05
CA GLY A 523 15.24 -39.94 -6.25
C GLY A 523 16.69 -40.36 -6.02
N SER A 524 17.43 -39.61 -5.22
CA SER A 524 18.79 -39.97 -4.78
C SER A 524 18.81 -41.25 -3.92
N ALA A 525 17.85 -41.41 -2.99
CA ALA A 525 17.73 -42.61 -2.18
C ALA A 525 17.30 -43.86 -2.99
N ALA A 526 16.44 -43.69 -4.00
CA ALA A 526 16.04 -44.76 -4.90
C ALA A 526 17.16 -45.16 -5.89
N ALA A 527 17.98 -44.21 -6.34
CA ALA A 527 19.13 -44.49 -7.21
C ALA A 527 20.22 -45.31 -6.49
N VAL A 528 20.39 -45.15 -5.18
CA VAL A 528 21.30 -46.00 -4.38
C VAL A 528 20.76 -47.43 -4.21
N ALA A 529 19.45 -47.64 -4.30
CA ALA A 529 18.83 -48.97 -4.23
C ALA A 529 18.73 -49.70 -5.59
N GLY A 530 18.88 -48.98 -6.72
CA GLY A 530 18.59 -49.47 -8.07
C GLY A 530 19.79 -49.74 -8.98
N ALA A 531 21.01 -49.86 -8.47
CA ALA A 531 22.20 -50.12 -9.28
C ALA A 531 22.35 -51.60 -9.68
N ALA A 532 21.38 -52.14 -10.45
CA ALA A 532 21.52 -53.41 -11.18
C ALA A 532 20.46 -53.57 -12.30
N ALA A 533 20.40 -52.65 -13.27
CA ALA A 533 19.88 -52.92 -14.60
C ALA A 533 20.34 -51.84 -15.60
N VAL A 534 20.72 -52.30 -16.79
CA VAL A 534 21.44 -51.55 -17.82
C VAL A 534 20.51 -50.67 -18.66
N GLY A 535 20.92 -49.41 -18.84
CA GLY A 535 21.05 -48.76 -20.14
C GLY A 535 19.80 -48.23 -20.85
N GLY A 536 19.69 -46.89 -20.89
CA GLY A 536 19.13 -46.17 -22.04
C GLY A 536 17.81 -45.44 -21.79
N ALA A 537 17.90 -44.16 -21.40
CA ALA A 537 17.03 -43.04 -21.78
C ALA A 537 17.31 -41.85 -20.85
N ALA A 538 18.28 -41.01 -21.21
CA ALA A 538 18.45 -39.69 -20.62
C ALA A 538 17.82 -38.68 -21.59
N GLY A 539 16.64 -38.18 -21.25
CA GLY A 539 15.96 -37.15 -22.04
C GLY A 539 14.45 -37.18 -21.88
N GLU A 540 13.95 -36.84 -20.69
CA GLU A 540 12.58 -36.34 -20.43
C GLU A 540 12.41 -36.22 -18.90
N ALA A 541 12.89 -35.12 -18.33
CA ALA A 541 12.72 -34.81 -16.91
C ALA A 541 12.31 -33.34 -16.76
N ALA A 542 11.21 -32.96 -17.39
CA ALA A 542 10.58 -31.65 -17.20
C ALA A 542 9.10 -31.65 -17.64
N ALA A 543 8.38 -32.78 -17.50
CA ALA A 543 6.93 -32.77 -17.66
C ALA A 543 6.29 -32.26 -16.37
N GLY A 544 5.41 -31.24 -16.49
CA GLY A 544 4.61 -30.72 -15.39
C GLY A 544 3.79 -31.82 -14.71
N LEU A 545 3.49 -31.61 -13.44
CA LEU A 545 2.72 -32.55 -12.63
C LEU A 545 1.26 -32.59 -13.09
N ALA A 546 0.74 -33.78 -13.39
CA ALA A 546 -0.67 -33.93 -13.69
C ALA A 546 -1.54 -33.70 -12.44
N ASP A 547 -2.78 -33.26 -12.64
CA ASP A 547 -3.77 -32.92 -11.62
C ASP A 547 -4.02 -34.03 -10.57
N ALA A 548 -3.86 -35.30 -10.97
CA ALA A 548 -3.94 -36.46 -10.10
C ALA A 548 -2.69 -36.64 -9.20
N GLU A 549 -1.52 -36.24 -9.69
CA GLU A 549 -0.25 -36.31 -8.97
C GLU A 549 -0.14 -35.19 -7.93
N TRP A 550 -0.70 -34.00 -8.22
CA TRP A 550 -0.84 -32.91 -7.25
C TRP A 550 -1.79 -33.26 -6.10
N LYS A 551 -2.94 -33.89 -6.40
CA LYS A 551 -3.84 -34.44 -5.37
C LYS A 551 -3.16 -35.53 -4.54
N GLY A 552 -2.38 -36.40 -5.17
CA GLY A 552 -1.54 -37.40 -4.50
C GLY A 552 -0.51 -36.75 -3.57
N LEU A 553 0.17 -35.71 -4.02
CA LEU A 553 1.17 -34.94 -3.27
C LEU A 553 0.59 -34.20 -2.07
N LEU A 554 -0.55 -33.51 -2.23
CA LEU A 554 -1.25 -32.89 -1.09
C LEU A 554 -1.72 -33.95 -0.08
N GLY A 555 -2.01 -35.16 -0.55
CA GLY A 555 -2.23 -36.35 0.28
C GLY A 555 -0.96 -36.83 1.02
N GLU A 556 0.17 -36.98 0.33
CA GLU A 556 1.46 -37.45 0.88
C GLU A 556 2.10 -36.46 1.87
N VAL A 557 1.98 -35.16 1.60
CA VAL A 557 2.40 -34.08 2.52
C VAL A 557 1.45 -34.02 3.73
N GLY A 558 0.37 -34.81 3.71
CA GLY A 558 -0.63 -34.91 4.77
C GLY A 558 -1.52 -33.68 4.86
N LEU A 559 -1.55 -32.82 3.85
CA LEU A 559 -2.28 -31.56 3.85
C LEU A 559 -3.79 -31.80 3.78
N ASP A 560 -4.26 -32.67 2.89
CA ASP A 560 -5.70 -32.99 2.80
C ASP A 560 -6.20 -33.73 4.06
N GLY A 561 -5.43 -34.73 4.53
CA GLY A 561 -5.74 -35.49 5.74
C GLY A 561 -5.58 -34.71 7.05
N ARG A 562 -4.68 -33.72 7.14
CA ARG A 562 -4.43 -32.94 8.37
C ARG A 562 -5.07 -31.57 8.38
N LEU A 563 -5.43 -30.97 7.24
CA LEU A 563 -6.44 -29.91 7.22
C LEU A 563 -7.74 -30.51 7.77
N ARG A 564 -8.24 -31.61 7.19
CA ARG A 564 -9.41 -32.33 7.73
C ARG A 564 -9.18 -32.87 9.16
N GLY A 565 -7.98 -33.33 9.48
CA GLY A 565 -7.63 -33.91 10.79
C GLY A 565 -7.43 -32.91 11.94
N ARG A 566 -6.82 -31.74 11.71
CA ARG A 566 -6.78 -30.63 12.69
C ARG A 566 -8.18 -30.03 12.92
N PHE A 567 -9.10 -30.23 11.98
CA PHE A 567 -10.52 -29.89 12.10
C PHE A 567 -11.39 -31.10 12.49
N SER A 568 -10.88 -32.06 13.27
CA SER A 568 -11.69 -33.21 13.70
C SER A 568 -13.02 -32.74 14.32
N GLU A 569 -14.13 -33.35 13.89
CA GLU A 569 -15.50 -32.99 14.31
C GLU A 569 -15.70 -33.10 15.84
N ASN A 570 -14.77 -33.75 16.56
CA ASN A 570 -14.89 -34.09 17.97
C ASN A 570 -14.22 -33.11 18.95
N GLN A 571 -13.54 -32.05 18.48
CA GLN A 571 -12.87 -31.09 19.37
C GLN A 571 -13.17 -29.64 18.99
N VAL A 572 -14.35 -29.16 19.40
CA VAL A 572 -14.66 -27.74 19.46
C VAL A 572 -14.39 -27.25 20.90
N PRO A 573 -13.43 -26.34 21.14
CA PRO A 573 -13.18 -25.80 22.47
C PRO A 573 -14.49 -25.24 23.08
N PRO A 574 -14.73 -25.40 24.39
CA PRO A 574 -16.00 -25.01 25.02
C PRO A 574 -16.35 -23.53 24.84
N ASN A 575 -15.35 -22.68 24.62
CA ASN A 575 -15.52 -21.23 24.43
C ASN A 575 -15.45 -20.77 22.97
N ALA A 576 -15.17 -21.67 22.02
CA ALA A 576 -15.06 -21.30 20.61
C ALA A 576 -16.45 -21.02 20.03
N ASN A 577 -16.61 -19.94 19.28
CA ASN A 577 -17.82 -19.69 18.50
C ASN A 577 -17.42 -19.38 17.05
N ALA A 578 -18.39 -19.46 16.14
CA ALA A 578 -18.15 -19.28 14.71
C ALA A 578 -17.44 -17.95 14.37
N VAL A 579 -17.75 -16.88 15.11
CA VAL A 579 -17.19 -15.52 14.91
C VAL A 579 -15.75 -15.47 15.40
N ALA A 580 -15.49 -15.88 16.64
CA ALA A 580 -14.14 -15.94 17.17
C ALA A 580 -13.26 -16.88 16.34
N THR A 581 -13.82 -17.96 15.80
CA THR A 581 -13.12 -18.87 14.88
C THR A 581 -12.82 -18.16 13.56
N ALA A 582 -13.78 -17.46 12.96
CA ALA A 582 -13.58 -16.72 11.71
C ALA A 582 -12.56 -15.57 11.86
N ASP A 583 -12.61 -14.84 12.98
CA ASP A 583 -11.69 -13.74 13.28
C ASP A 583 -10.27 -14.25 13.56
N THR A 584 -10.12 -15.41 14.22
CA THR A 584 -8.81 -16.03 14.46
C THR A 584 -8.08 -16.40 13.17
N PHE A 585 -8.81 -16.72 12.10
CA PHE A 585 -8.22 -17.12 10.82
C PHE A 585 -8.05 -15.95 9.84
N MET A 586 -8.22 -14.69 10.27
CA MET A 586 -8.04 -13.49 9.43
C MET A 586 -8.72 -13.62 8.06
N LEU A 587 -9.91 -14.26 8.05
CA LEU A 587 -10.53 -14.67 6.81
C LEU A 587 -10.95 -13.48 5.96
N PRO A 588 -10.90 -13.60 4.62
CA PRO A 588 -11.39 -12.57 3.73
C PRO A 588 -12.86 -12.28 4.07
N TYR A 589 -13.27 -11.02 3.86
CA TYR A 589 -14.55 -10.51 4.33
C TYR A 589 -15.74 -11.39 3.88
N THR A 590 -15.64 -12.02 2.71
CA THR A 590 -16.60 -13.00 2.16
C THR A 590 -16.99 -14.11 3.15
N ILE A 591 -16.03 -14.69 3.88
CA ILE A 591 -16.32 -15.75 4.85
C ILE A 591 -16.90 -15.15 6.14
N LYS A 592 -16.48 -13.95 6.55
CA LYS A 592 -17.08 -13.24 7.70
C LYS A 592 -18.55 -12.91 7.45
N ARG A 593 -18.92 -12.58 6.22
CA ARG A 593 -20.31 -12.36 5.83
C ARG A 593 -21.12 -13.63 5.72
N GLU A 594 -20.59 -14.73 5.18
CA GLU A 594 -21.31 -16.01 5.24
C GLU A 594 -21.58 -16.41 6.69
N VAL A 595 -20.65 -16.14 7.61
CA VAL A 595 -20.85 -16.30 9.06
C VAL A 595 -21.91 -15.35 9.61
N ALA A 596 -21.96 -14.09 9.15
CA ALA A 596 -22.97 -13.12 9.52
C ALA A 596 -24.38 -13.47 8.98
N ASP A 597 -24.48 -13.99 7.76
CA ASP A 597 -25.72 -14.43 7.13
C ASP A 597 -26.22 -15.74 7.74
N MET A 598 -25.33 -16.67 8.08
CA MET A 598 -25.65 -17.81 8.93
C MET A 598 -26.23 -17.33 10.27
N ARG A 599 -25.66 -16.29 10.89
CA ARG A 599 -26.19 -15.69 12.14
C ARG A 599 -27.56 -15.04 11.94
N LYS A 600 -27.79 -14.31 10.83
CA LYS A 600 -29.09 -13.70 10.51
C LYS A 600 -30.16 -14.76 10.28
N LYS A 601 -29.86 -15.83 9.51
CA LYS A 601 -30.76 -16.97 9.31
C LYS A 601 -31.10 -17.65 10.63
N ARG A 602 -30.11 -17.86 11.50
CA ARG A 602 -30.30 -18.44 12.85
C ARG A 602 -31.18 -17.57 13.75
N LYS A 603 -30.96 -16.24 13.78
CA LYS A 603 -31.83 -15.32 14.55
C LYS A 603 -33.28 -15.37 14.06
N ARG A 604 -33.51 -15.45 12.75
CA ARG A 604 -34.86 -15.56 12.17
C ARG A 604 -35.52 -16.89 12.54
N ALA A 605 -34.79 -18.01 12.46
CA ALA A 605 -35.30 -19.32 12.87
C ALA A 605 -35.64 -19.37 14.37
N ALA A 606 -34.77 -18.81 15.23
CA ALA A 606 -35.02 -18.73 16.67
C ALA A 606 -36.23 -17.84 17.01
N ALA A 607 -36.41 -16.72 16.31
CA ALA A 607 -37.58 -15.86 16.48
C ALA A 607 -38.89 -16.54 16.03
N ALA A 608 -38.84 -17.29 14.91
CA ALA A 608 -39.99 -18.06 14.43
C ALA A 608 -40.36 -19.20 15.40
N ALA A 609 -39.36 -19.91 15.95
CA ALA A 609 -39.58 -20.94 16.95
C ALA A 609 -40.15 -20.37 18.26
N ALA A 610 -39.65 -19.20 18.70
CA ALA A 610 -40.17 -18.51 19.88
C ALA A 610 -41.64 -18.06 19.69
N ALA A 611 -41.99 -17.56 18.51
CA ALA A 611 -43.36 -17.20 18.17
C ALA A 611 -44.29 -18.42 18.17
N ALA A 612 -43.86 -19.54 17.59
CA ALA A 612 -44.61 -20.79 17.58
C ALA A 612 -44.80 -21.41 18.98
N CYS A 613 -43.86 -21.18 19.92
CA CYS A 613 -44.00 -21.59 21.31
C CYS A 613 -44.94 -20.68 22.11
N ALA A 614 -44.95 -19.37 21.85
CA ALA A 614 -45.82 -18.42 22.56
C ALA A 614 -47.31 -18.73 22.35
N GLU A 615 -47.68 -19.20 21.16
CA GLU A 615 -49.03 -19.62 20.78
C GLU A 615 -49.54 -20.87 21.54
N LYS A 616 -48.66 -21.62 22.20
CA LYS A 616 -49.00 -22.88 22.90
C LYS A 616 -48.91 -22.78 24.43
N SER A 617 -48.78 -21.58 24.99
CA SER A 617 -48.47 -21.42 26.42
C SER A 617 -49.69 -21.59 27.34
N GLY A 618 -49.92 -22.84 27.74
CA GLY A 618 -50.68 -23.24 28.92
C GLY A 618 -49.98 -24.39 29.64
N HIS A 619 -48.73 -24.21 30.08
CA HIS A 619 -47.90 -25.30 30.60
C HIS A 619 -47.16 -24.97 31.90
N THR A 620 -46.98 -26.02 32.71
CA THR A 620 -46.45 -26.07 34.09
C THR A 620 -44.92 -25.90 34.18
N ALA A 621 -44.40 -25.45 35.32
CA ALA A 621 -42.97 -25.17 35.56
C ALA A 621 -41.99 -26.31 35.20
N GLU A 622 -42.39 -27.57 35.29
CA GLU A 622 -41.54 -28.71 34.86
C GLU A 622 -41.34 -28.77 33.34
N ALA A 623 -42.33 -28.34 32.56
CA ALA A 623 -42.23 -28.25 31.10
C ALA A 623 -41.28 -27.11 30.69
N GLU A 624 -41.28 -26.01 31.45
CA GLU A 624 -40.33 -24.90 31.25
C GLU A 624 -38.89 -25.32 31.55
N ALA A 625 -38.66 -26.11 32.60
CA ALA A 625 -37.33 -26.62 32.93
C ALA A 625 -36.79 -27.59 31.86
N ARG A 626 -37.62 -28.50 31.34
CA ARG A 626 -37.24 -29.40 30.24
C ARG A 626 -36.99 -28.62 28.95
N ALA A 627 -37.85 -27.66 28.61
CA ALA A 627 -37.66 -26.80 27.45
C ALA A 627 -36.38 -25.94 27.57
N ALA A 628 -36.02 -25.47 28.77
CA ALA A 628 -34.77 -24.74 29.00
C ALA A 628 -33.54 -25.63 28.81
N HIS A 629 -33.59 -26.89 29.27
CA HIS A 629 -32.52 -27.87 29.08
C HIS A 629 -32.34 -28.25 27.60
N GLU A 630 -33.44 -28.47 26.87
CA GLU A 630 -33.42 -28.73 25.43
C GLU A 630 -32.87 -27.54 24.64
N ARG A 631 -33.30 -26.31 24.95
CA ARG A 631 -32.75 -25.08 24.35
C ARG A 631 -31.25 -24.93 24.60
N LYS A 632 -30.75 -25.36 25.76
CA LYS A 632 -29.30 -25.34 26.06
C LYS A 632 -28.54 -26.35 25.19
N HIS A 633 -29.05 -27.57 25.05
CA HIS A 633 -28.45 -28.58 24.16
C HIS A 633 -28.53 -28.21 22.68
N GLU A 634 -29.60 -27.54 22.26
CA GLU A 634 -29.77 -27.04 20.89
C GLU A 634 -28.79 -25.92 20.59
N ARG A 635 -28.65 -24.92 21.48
CA ARG A 635 -27.64 -23.85 21.34
C ARG A 635 -26.21 -24.39 21.25
N GLU A 636 -25.90 -25.43 22.00
CA GLU A 636 -24.57 -26.07 21.98
C GLU A 636 -24.33 -26.82 20.67
N ARG A 637 -25.34 -27.54 20.16
CA ARG A 637 -25.27 -28.17 18.82
C ARG A 637 -25.09 -27.13 17.73
N GLU A 638 -25.86 -26.05 17.75
CA GLU A 638 -25.75 -24.95 16.77
C GLU A 638 -24.39 -24.24 16.83
N ARG A 639 -23.80 -24.10 18.03
CA ARG A 639 -22.45 -23.55 18.22
C ARG A 639 -21.42 -24.43 17.52
N VAL A 640 -21.44 -25.74 17.81
CA VAL A 640 -20.53 -26.73 17.23
C VAL A 640 -20.67 -26.78 15.71
N GLU A 641 -21.90 -26.87 15.20
CA GLU A 641 -22.19 -26.85 13.75
C GLU A 641 -21.73 -25.56 13.09
N GLY A 642 -21.91 -24.41 13.75
CA GLY A 642 -21.44 -23.12 13.24
C GLY A 642 -19.92 -23.08 13.09
N VAL A 643 -19.18 -23.56 14.10
CA VAL A 643 -17.72 -23.62 14.05
C VAL A 643 -17.22 -24.59 12.97
N ILE A 644 -17.87 -25.75 12.82
CA ILE A 644 -17.53 -26.73 11.77
C ILE A 644 -17.81 -26.15 10.38
N ALA A 645 -18.94 -25.44 10.20
CA ALA A 645 -19.27 -24.80 8.93
C ALA A 645 -18.22 -23.74 8.53
N VAL A 646 -17.81 -22.87 9.47
CA VAL A 646 -16.73 -21.89 9.20
C VAL A 646 -15.46 -22.61 8.78
N ARG A 647 -15.03 -23.63 9.53
CA ARG A 647 -13.81 -24.40 9.22
C ARG A 647 -13.85 -25.03 7.83
N ARG A 648 -14.99 -25.60 7.41
CA ARG A 648 -15.18 -26.17 6.07
C ARG A 648 -15.06 -25.10 4.97
N LEU A 649 -15.59 -23.90 5.20
CA LEU A 649 -15.47 -22.77 4.27
C LEU A 649 -14.02 -22.31 4.12
N VAL A 650 -13.26 -22.25 5.22
CA VAL A 650 -11.81 -21.92 5.16
C VAL A 650 -11.06 -22.93 4.32
N VAL A 651 -11.28 -24.22 4.54
CA VAL A 651 -10.60 -25.28 3.78
C VAL A 651 -10.95 -25.19 2.30
N ALA A 652 -12.24 -25.04 1.97
CA ALA A 652 -12.69 -24.94 0.58
C ALA A 652 -12.11 -23.71 -0.13
N TYR A 653 -12.01 -22.57 0.56
CA TYR A 653 -11.44 -21.34 0.01
C TYR A 653 -9.93 -21.49 -0.28
N VAL A 654 -9.17 -22.07 0.64
CA VAL A 654 -7.74 -22.34 0.45
C VAL A 654 -7.52 -23.34 -0.70
N GLU A 655 -8.31 -24.40 -0.77
CA GLU A 655 -8.27 -25.38 -1.86
C GLU A 655 -8.65 -24.76 -3.22
N GLN A 656 -9.56 -23.79 -3.25
CA GLN A 656 -9.93 -23.08 -4.46
C GLN A 656 -8.80 -22.17 -4.96
N ARG A 657 -8.24 -21.33 -4.09
CA ARG A 657 -7.12 -20.44 -4.48
C ARG A 657 -5.90 -21.22 -4.92
N PHE A 658 -5.66 -22.38 -4.33
CA PHE A 658 -4.59 -23.28 -4.76
C PHE A 658 -4.84 -23.82 -6.19
N ARG A 659 -6.09 -24.19 -6.52
CA ARG A 659 -6.43 -24.63 -7.89
C ARG A 659 -6.30 -23.52 -8.92
N GLU A 660 -6.81 -22.33 -8.62
CA GLU A 660 -6.69 -21.16 -9.49
C GLU A 660 -5.22 -20.84 -9.83
N HIS A 661 -4.33 -20.97 -8.84
CA HIS A 661 -2.89 -20.76 -9.04
C HIS A 661 -2.22 -21.86 -9.89
N VAL A 662 -2.65 -23.12 -9.73
CA VAL A 662 -2.12 -24.25 -10.52
C VAL A 662 -2.59 -24.19 -11.97
N GLU A 663 -3.88 -23.90 -12.20
CA GLU A 663 -4.45 -23.73 -13.54
C GLU A 663 -3.74 -22.60 -14.30
N TRP A 664 -3.49 -21.48 -13.63
CA TRP A 664 -2.70 -20.37 -14.17
C TRP A 664 -1.27 -20.77 -14.56
N GLU A 665 -0.60 -21.63 -13.78
CA GLU A 665 0.74 -22.13 -14.13
C GLU A 665 0.76 -23.14 -15.27
N GLU A 666 -0.24 -24.02 -15.38
CA GLU A 666 -0.34 -24.97 -16.49
C GLU A 666 -0.57 -24.22 -17.81
N GLU A 667 -1.42 -23.20 -17.78
CA GLU A 667 -1.62 -22.27 -18.90
C GLU A 667 -0.31 -21.56 -19.28
N MET A 668 0.47 -21.12 -18.30
CA MET A 668 1.80 -20.52 -18.54
C MET A 668 2.83 -21.51 -19.10
N LYS A 669 2.77 -22.80 -18.74
CA LYS A 669 3.68 -23.85 -19.23
C LYS A 669 3.31 -24.32 -20.64
N GLU A 670 2.02 -24.44 -20.95
CA GLU A 670 1.55 -24.69 -22.32
C GLU A 670 2.00 -23.56 -23.25
N ASN A 671 1.88 -22.31 -22.80
CA ASN A 671 2.36 -21.14 -23.52
C ASN A 671 3.90 -21.10 -23.67
N ALA A 672 4.65 -21.73 -22.76
CA ALA A 672 6.11 -21.81 -22.83
C ALA A 672 6.63 -22.92 -23.77
N HIS A 673 5.80 -23.91 -24.13
CA HIS A 673 6.16 -24.99 -25.05
C HIS A 673 6.07 -24.61 -26.54
N ASP A 674 5.40 -23.51 -26.87
CA ASP A 674 5.32 -22.97 -28.24
C ASP A 674 6.54 -22.12 -28.67
N GLY A 675 7.61 -22.14 -27.87
CA GLY A 675 8.98 -21.92 -28.38
C GLY A 675 9.38 -20.47 -28.64
N ASP A 676 9.68 -19.72 -27.57
CA ASP A 676 10.95 -19.01 -27.35
C ASP A 676 10.81 -18.12 -26.10
N GLY A 677 11.61 -18.38 -25.06
CA GLY A 677 11.75 -17.43 -23.93
C GLY A 677 11.55 -18.00 -22.54
N ALA A 678 12.16 -19.15 -22.23
CA ALA A 678 12.27 -19.61 -20.85
C ALA A 678 13.42 -18.89 -20.14
N ALA A 679 13.12 -17.78 -19.45
CA ALA A 679 13.73 -17.38 -18.18
C ALA A 679 13.25 -15.98 -17.74
N LEU A 680 12.40 -15.92 -16.71
CA LEU A 680 12.54 -15.10 -15.48
C LEU A 680 11.18 -14.62 -14.95
N PHE A 681 10.55 -15.46 -14.13
CA PHE A 681 9.50 -15.14 -13.13
C PHE A 681 9.62 -16.25 -12.06
N TYR A 682 9.72 -15.98 -10.76
CA TYR A 682 8.79 -15.26 -9.89
C TYR A 682 9.51 -14.18 -9.03
N SER A 683 8.89 -13.02 -8.87
CA SER A 683 8.92 -12.26 -7.60
C SER A 683 7.64 -11.45 -7.46
N SER A 684 7.02 -11.61 -6.30
CA SER A 684 5.89 -10.85 -5.81
C SER A 684 6.35 -9.70 -4.92
N ASP A 685 5.92 -8.49 -5.24
CA ASP A 685 5.70 -7.34 -4.34
C ASP A 685 4.36 -6.73 -4.81
N ASP A 686 3.36 -6.37 -4.01
CA ASP A 686 3.32 -5.74 -2.68
C ASP A 686 4.15 -4.45 -2.57
N ASP A 687 3.80 -3.46 -3.42
CA ASP A 687 3.88 -2.03 -3.13
C ASP A 687 2.46 -1.47 -2.87
N TYR A 688 2.02 -1.63 -1.63
CA TYR A 688 1.12 -0.69 -0.96
C TYR A 688 2.04 0.32 -0.26
N ASP A 689 2.40 1.46 -0.89
CA ASP A 689 2.87 2.68 -0.18
C ASP A 689 3.21 3.90 -1.09
N ASP A 690 2.36 4.27 -2.07
CA ASP A 690 2.46 5.62 -2.68
C ASP A 690 1.10 6.34 -2.92
N ALA A 691 0.03 5.83 -2.32
CA ALA A 691 -1.29 6.50 -2.29
C ALA A 691 -1.76 6.91 -0.88
N PHE A 692 -0.95 6.73 0.17
CA PHE A 692 -1.38 6.91 1.57
C PHE A 692 -0.38 7.67 2.46
N VAL A 693 0.14 8.82 2.00
CA VAL A 693 0.73 9.79 2.93
C VAL A 693 -0.32 10.86 3.25
N GLY A 694 -1.21 10.53 4.19
CA GLY A 694 -2.15 11.51 4.73
C GLY A 694 -3.39 10.98 5.45
N ALA A 695 -3.30 9.94 6.31
CA ALA A 695 -4.30 9.76 7.37
C ALA A 695 -3.81 8.86 8.52
N ILE A 696 -4.09 9.33 9.74
CA ILE A 696 -4.05 8.62 11.04
C ILE A 696 -2.68 8.40 11.69
N ALA A 697 -2.16 9.49 12.26
CA ALA A 697 -1.50 9.39 13.57
C ALA A 697 -2.56 9.63 14.66
N ASN A 698 -3.03 8.58 15.33
CA ASN A 698 -3.58 8.73 16.67
C ASN A 698 -3.19 7.51 17.52
N PRO A 699 -2.60 7.70 18.71
CA PRO A 699 -2.28 6.61 19.60
C PRO A 699 -3.52 6.34 20.46
N PHE A 700 -4.22 5.25 20.19
CA PHE A 700 -4.90 4.36 21.14
C PHE A 700 -5.89 3.49 20.36
N PHE A 701 -5.71 2.17 20.52
CA PHE A 701 -6.34 1.02 19.86
C PHE A 701 -5.70 0.57 18.55
#